data_AF-A0A163DLL1-F1
#
_entry.id   AF-A0A163DLL1-F1
#
_cell.length_a   1.000
_cell.length_b   1.000
_cell.length_c   1.000
_cell.angle_alpha   90.00
_cell.angle_beta   90.00
_cell.angle_gamma   90.00
#
_symmetry.space_group_name_H-M   'P 1'
#
loop_
_entity.id
_entity.type
_entity.pdbx_description
1 polymer ?
#
loop_
_entity_poly.entity_id
_entity_poly.type
_entity_poly.pdbx_seq_one_letter_code
_entity_poly.pdbx_strand_id
1 'polypeptide(L)'
;MHRPKKTGMAVVLCAAVLSQSFAFDTYGASAADSSVSKSAAASMFTLDKLGSVTLKQSVSVKLTDMNIFAQPDGNILTYTLRYSNNSGSRVDLIDYFSKVSTPSGAIVKGKVVTSDADKRTVPANSSQSVTYYVNIVRSAQVNGIKVSIFGWDFSSATYEKKLGGFTIPAQYSSVVPVGKSKKMKMNNLSVTAKADTVQRYKIHGKVYIKLGMKLSNGGTEVLSDPGYKAYLKSAGGSIFELLPESVSTGYKLQPQESRVIYYWAEIPSTMKTNGMTLQLAQEDEALKIHLPVQSFKLSAAASDIAVAKGKSTKLMMKQHPVTVKAERMQRMKHNGKVYLRVGVNFANGGKKVLSDPGYKVQVKSAGGSVFDLVPEDETGGSFKIQPGQKRTIYYLAEVPSTLKTDNMTMQFMQEDEALKMTLPVKTFKLPSVTADVPAADYAVKKISVNDLMIETQLKHASVYAENETGKWSLQFRVKNLGEKSLKLPAYELSILTNEGYSIPVNAKALANVTLKPLEEKLIDLNADVPLNMKQNMLQLQLTEPAVEGRISFPAAHYKIPYAQEGKSHLGSENVIENDHGTFGVKLNSYQRLPWGDGDQIAARISIRNTKALTVQLPELKAQVKADMRDLSSTAQIVIPNDQTTLAPNETVELYVLANVPYSYKFNQLRIELQEVSGEDVTRFLSLNTRAVNNVVNQVAAGESYRIDTPGKKAEVRERMSTVYQDSSSNLIYTELEMTSQETRQSKQAQLVAYYKTPDNEYFEAEVNQSSVKTGPNGKNLVTVWSKLPLNVNTSQLVLYVGEGVAGEKLTDQREESTEVIGSINTVGLALSPRAFQPATNLGNVELFPYKLSITRGEARLSEGKDTLNTAIHYNLSRNGDYETGEYEHKLIMEMIDPTGQSTEKTLTLGTDLTIGSNKSYTITLNNDFRKNVSGGGVRINLYDEFQGRRMLLGSQSFPIIYEENQGNKSDSD
;
A
#
# COMPACT_ATOMS: atom_id res chain seq x y z
N MET A 1 9.92 30.01 -67.42
CA MET A 1 11.37 29.85 -67.14
C MET A 1 11.51 28.79 -66.06
N HIS A 2 12.19 27.66 -66.16
CA HIS A 2 13.02 27.02 -67.19
C HIS A 2 12.74 25.50 -67.12
N ARG A 3 12.48 24.88 -68.28
CA ARG A 3 12.60 23.45 -68.60
C ARG A 3 14.07 23.19 -69.09
N PRO A 4 14.51 21.96 -69.48
CA PRO A 4 14.77 20.72 -68.72
C PRO A 4 16.08 19.99 -69.17
N LYS A 5 16.39 18.78 -68.64
CA LYS A 5 16.93 17.55 -69.32
C LYS A 5 17.78 16.69 -68.34
N LYS A 6 17.29 15.46 -68.02
CA LYS A 6 17.74 14.10 -68.47
C LYS A 6 19.08 13.68 -67.81
N THR A 7 19.27 12.51 -67.18
CA THR A 7 18.89 11.12 -67.53
C THR A 7 19.19 10.25 -66.29
N GLY A 8 18.39 9.24 -65.94
CA GLY A 8 18.74 7.85 -66.26
C GLY A 8 18.35 6.92 -65.10
N MET A 9 17.78 5.77 -65.45
CA MET A 9 17.06 4.82 -64.59
C MET A 9 18.01 3.75 -64.02
N ALA A 10 17.95 3.47 -62.73
CA ALA A 10 18.49 2.25 -62.13
C ALA A 10 17.65 1.85 -60.90
N VAL A 11 16.89 0.77 -61.04
CA VAL A 11 16.20 0.09 -59.95
C VAL A 11 17.20 -0.85 -59.29
N VAL A 12 17.46 -0.66 -57.99
CA VAL A 12 18.24 -1.60 -57.18
C VAL A 12 17.42 -1.98 -55.95
N LEU A 13 17.02 -3.26 -55.92
CA LEU A 13 16.51 -3.97 -54.76
C LEU A 13 17.68 -4.24 -53.80
N CYS A 14 17.66 -3.69 -52.58
CA CYS A 14 18.64 -4.00 -51.55
C CYS A 14 18.00 -4.84 -50.42
N ALA A 15 18.21 -6.15 -50.49
CA ALA A 15 18.18 -7.04 -49.33
C ALA A 15 19.63 -7.50 -49.08
N ALA A 16 20.24 -7.01 -47.99
CA ALA A 16 21.57 -7.43 -47.57
C ALA A 16 21.50 -7.91 -46.11
N VAL A 17 21.53 -9.23 -45.95
CA VAL A 17 21.87 -9.90 -44.69
C VAL A 17 23.39 -9.95 -44.62
N LEU A 18 23.98 -9.13 -43.76
CA LEU A 18 25.38 -9.22 -43.37
C LEU A 18 25.45 -9.79 -41.96
N SER A 19 25.95 -11.03 -41.88
CA SER A 19 26.44 -11.64 -40.66
C SER A 19 27.86 -11.15 -40.43
N GLN A 20 28.10 -10.46 -39.31
CA GLN A 20 29.44 -10.26 -38.76
C GLN A 20 29.41 -10.42 -37.25
N SER A 21 30.30 -11.29 -36.81
CA SER A 21 30.64 -11.67 -35.46
C SER A 21 31.80 -10.82 -34.95
N PHE A 22 31.65 -10.13 -33.82
CA PHE A 22 32.70 -9.78 -32.84
C PHE A 22 32.00 -9.63 -31.48
N ALA A 23 32.23 -10.53 -30.54
CA ALA A 23 33.23 -10.43 -29.46
C ALA A 23 32.87 -9.37 -28.41
N PHE A 24 32.52 -9.84 -27.21
CA PHE A 24 32.74 -9.12 -25.97
C PHE A 24 33.30 -10.07 -24.92
N ASP A 25 34.33 -9.54 -24.26
CA ASP A 25 35.27 -10.17 -23.36
C ASP A 25 34.65 -10.78 -22.10
N THR A 26 35.30 -11.85 -21.64
CA THR A 26 35.15 -12.35 -20.27
C THR A 26 36.52 -12.32 -19.59
N TYR A 27 36.67 -11.43 -18.60
CA TYR A 27 37.75 -11.46 -17.63
C TYR A 27 37.47 -12.57 -16.60
N GLY A 28 38.49 -13.36 -16.31
CA GLY A 28 38.40 -14.59 -15.54
C GLY A 28 38.51 -14.45 -14.02
N ALA A 29 38.25 -15.58 -13.36
CA ALA A 29 38.87 -15.94 -12.09
C ALA A 29 39.06 -17.47 -12.03
N SER A 30 40.26 -17.83 -11.58
CA SER A 30 40.92 -19.14 -11.56
C SER A 30 40.15 -20.25 -10.84
N ALA A 31 40.18 -21.46 -11.43
CA ALA A 31 40.03 -22.71 -10.68
C ALA A 31 41.04 -23.73 -11.24
N ALA A 32 41.80 -24.30 -10.31
CA ALA A 32 43.01 -25.07 -10.51
C ALA A 32 42.92 -26.22 -11.53
N ASP A 33 44.01 -26.36 -12.28
CA ASP A 33 44.36 -27.51 -13.10
C ASP A 33 44.19 -28.83 -12.34
N SER A 34 43.39 -29.73 -12.90
CA SER A 34 43.69 -31.16 -12.85
C SER A 34 43.77 -31.65 -14.30
N SER A 35 45.00 -31.72 -14.78
CA SER A 35 45.39 -32.30 -16.06
C SER A 35 44.90 -33.74 -16.15
N VAL A 36 43.80 -33.98 -16.85
CA VAL A 36 43.46 -35.32 -17.34
C VAL A 36 44.09 -35.45 -18.72
N SER A 37 45.24 -36.12 -18.73
CA SER A 37 45.96 -36.55 -19.92
C SER A 37 45.00 -37.12 -20.97
N LYS A 38 44.98 -36.51 -22.15
CA LYS A 38 44.31 -37.00 -23.35
C LYS A 38 45.04 -38.25 -23.83
N SER A 39 44.69 -39.43 -23.30
CA SER A 39 45.22 -40.68 -23.83
C SER A 39 44.63 -40.89 -25.23
N ALA A 40 45.50 -40.94 -26.24
CA ALA A 40 45.12 -41.35 -27.59
C ALA A 40 44.39 -42.71 -27.52
N ALA A 41 43.16 -42.76 -28.05
CA ALA A 41 42.40 -44.00 -28.10
C ALA A 41 43.09 -44.96 -29.08
N ALA A 42 43.70 -46.03 -28.56
CA ALA A 42 44.16 -47.13 -29.38
C ALA A 42 42.98 -47.67 -30.21
N SER A 43 43.18 -47.82 -31.53
CA SER A 43 42.16 -48.36 -32.43
C SER A 43 41.80 -49.79 -32.02
N MET A 44 40.55 -50.00 -31.57
CA MET A 44 40.03 -51.33 -31.23
C MET A 44 40.05 -52.25 -32.46
N PHE A 45 40.44 -53.51 -32.25
CA PHE A 45 40.41 -54.52 -33.30
C PHE A 45 38.95 -54.92 -33.58
N THR A 46 38.59 -55.08 -34.85
CA THR A 46 37.25 -55.45 -35.29
C THR A 46 37.31 -56.82 -35.98
N LEU A 47 36.32 -57.69 -35.76
CA LEU A 47 36.36 -59.09 -36.22
C LEU A 47 36.41 -59.23 -37.74
N ASP A 48 35.99 -58.21 -38.49
CA ASP A 48 36.12 -58.15 -39.95
C ASP A 48 37.58 -58.14 -40.43
N LYS A 49 38.53 -57.76 -39.58
CA LYS A 49 39.97 -57.84 -39.86
C LYS A 49 40.52 -59.27 -39.73
N LEU A 50 39.76 -60.21 -39.16
CA LEU A 50 40.11 -61.63 -39.21
C LEU A 50 39.88 -62.15 -40.63
N GLY A 51 40.83 -62.95 -41.12
CA GLY A 51 40.66 -63.69 -42.38
C GLY A 51 39.51 -64.69 -42.30
N SER A 52 39.11 -65.26 -43.44
CA SER A 52 38.19 -66.40 -43.47
C SER A 52 38.95 -67.73 -43.35
N VAL A 53 38.24 -68.78 -42.92
CA VAL A 53 38.71 -70.16 -42.95
C VAL A 53 38.11 -70.85 -44.16
N THR A 54 38.94 -71.41 -45.03
CA THR A 54 38.49 -72.22 -46.16
C THR A 54 37.99 -73.58 -45.66
N LEU A 55 36.77 -73.95 -46.01
CA LEU A 55 36.15 -75.23 -45.63
C LEU A 55 36.40 -76.30 -46.70
N LYS A 56 36.16 -75.93 -47.95
CA LYS A 56 36.48 -76.68 -49.17
C LYS A 56 36.63 -75.69 -50.33
N GLN A 57 36.94 -76.17 -51.54
CA GLN A 57 37.05 -75.31 -52.72
C GLN A 57 35.80 -74.42 -52.88
N SER A 58 36.02 -73.10 -53.02
CA SER A 58 34.98 -72.08 -53.17
C SER A 58 34.00 -71.91 -51.98
N VAL A 59 34.28 -72.52 -50.82
CA VAL A 59 33.45 -72.37 -49.61
C VAL A 59 34.31 -71.93 -48.44
N SER A 60 33.94 -70.84 -47.80
CA SER A 60 34.67 -70.29 -46.65
C SER A 60 33.73 -69.85 -45.53
N VAL A 61 34.27 -69.72 -44.32
CA VAL A 61 33.55 -69.21 -43.16
C VAL A 61 34.32 -68.07 -42.53
N LYS A 62 33.60 -67.06 -42.03
CA LYS A 62 34.16 -65.91 -41.31
C LYS A 62 33.45 -65.70 -39.99
N LEU A 63 34.21 -65.40 -38.94
CA LEU A 63 33.65 -64.96 -37.65
C LEU A 63 33.22 -63.49 -37.75
N THR A 64 31.94 -63.21 -37.55
CA THR A 64 31.38 -61.85 -37.74
C THR A 64 30.90 -61.19 -36.46
N ASP A 65 30.59 -61.97 -35.42
CA ASP A 65 30.16 -61.43 -34.13
C ASP A 65 30.54 -62.37 -32.98
N MET A 66 30.76 -61.80 -31.79
CA MET A 66 31.06 -62.56 -30.57
C MET A 66 30.66 -61.76 -29.33
N ASN A 67 29.83 -62.35 -28.45
CA ASN A 67 29.39 -61.72 -27.21
C ASN A 67 29.41 -62.71 -26.04
N ILE A 68 29.50 -62.19 -24.82
CA ILE A 68 29.55 -62.99 -23.59
C ILE A 68 28.59 -62.43 -22.54
N PHE A 69 27.86 -63.31 -21.87
CA PHE A 69 26.96 -62.97 -20.76
C PHE A 69 27.18 -63.94 -19.61
N ALA A 70 27.25 -63.42 -18.39
CA ALA A 70 27.46 -64.22 -17.20
C ALA A 70 26.10 -64.65 -16.62
N GLN A 71 25.94 -65.94 -16.32
CA GLN A 71 24.72 -66.53 -15.76
C GLN A 71 25.07 -67.42 -14.55
N PRO A 72 24.10 -67.72 -13.66
CA PRO A 72 24.34 -68.57 -12.49
C PRO A 72 24.99 -69.92 -12.83
N ASP A 73 24.59 -70.52 -13.96
CA ASP A 73 25.08 -71.84 -14.41
C ASP A 73 26.35 -71.77 -15.29
N GLY A 74 26.98 -70.59 -15.38
CA GLY A 74 28.22 -70.34 -16.14
C GLY A 74 28.09 -69.24 -17.20
N ASN A 75 29.23 -68.78 -17.72
CA ASN A 75 29.23 -67.75 -18.75
C ASN A 75 28.84 -68.33 -20.12
N ILE A 76 27.82 -67.76 -20.75
CA ILE A 76 27.42 -68.10 -22.12
C ILE A 76 28.15 -67.19 -23.09
N LEU A 77 28.88 -67.78 -24.03
CA LEU A 77 29.47 -67.11 -25.18
C LEU A 77 28.60 -67.39 -26.41
N THR A 78 28.22 -66.35 -27.13
CA THR A 78 27.66 -66.47 -28.49
C THR A 78 28.68 -66.01 -29.52
N TYR A 79 28.67 -66.65 -30.68
CA TYR A 79 29.47 -66.22 -31.82
C TYR A 79 28.77 -66.57 -33.13
N THR A 80 28.87 -65.67 -34.11
CA THR A 80 28.20 -65.83 -35.41
C THR A 80 29.22 -66.13 -36.49
N LEU A 81 29.00 -67.22 -37.21
CA LEU A 81 29.77 -67.64 -38.36
C LEU A 81 28.99 -67.33 -39.63
N ARG A 82 29.58 -66.53 -40.53
CA ARG A 82 29.06 -66.27 -41.88
C ARG A 82 29.74 -67.22 -42.84
N TYR A 83 28.97 -68.19 -43.33
CA TYR A 83 29.39 -69.11 -44.38
C TYR A 83 29.13 -68.49 -45.74
N SER A 84 30.10 -68.55 -46.62
CA SER A 84 30.02 -68.05 -48.00
C SER A 84 30.30 -69.19 -48.96
N ASN A 85 29.31 -69.47 -49.80
CA ASN A 85 29.33 -70.53 -50.80
C ASN A 85 29.37 -69.91 -52.20
N ASN A 86 30.56 -69.85 -52.80
CA ASN A 86 30.77 -69.37 -54.17
C ASN A 86 30.85 -70.54 -55.18
N SER A 87 30.40 -71.74 -54.77
CA SER A 87 30.34 -72.92 -55.65
C SER A 87 29.00 -73.01 -56.36
N GLY A 88 28.93 -73.85 -57.40
CA GLY A 88 27.70 -74.09 -58.17
C GLY A 88 26.68 -75.01 -57.49
N SER A 89 26.96 -75.56 -56.30
CA SER A 89 26.06 -76.49 -55.60
C SER A 89 25.80 -76.05 -54.16
N ARG A 90 24.76 -76.62 -53.53
CA ARG A 90 24.44 -76.34 -52.12
C ARG A 90 25.53 -76.92 -51.20
N VAL A 91 25.73 -76.30 -50.04
CA VAL A 91 26.61 -76.80 -48.98
C VAL A 91 25.78 -77.16 -47.75
N ASP A 92 25.88 -78.40 -47.30
CA ASP A 92 25.21 -78.84 -46.07
C ASP A 92 26.10 -78.48 -44.86
N LEU A 93 25.53 -77.75 -43.89
CA LEU A 93 26.28 -77.26 -42.72
C LEU A 93 26.49 -78.34 -41.66
N ILE A 94 25.84 -79.49 -41.79
CA ILE A 94 26.06 -80.66 -40.91
C ILE A 94 27.47 -81.24 -41.06
N ASP A 95 28.12 -80.99 -42.20
CA ASP A 95 29.49 -81.43 -42.49
C ASP A 95 30.54 -80.67 -41.67
N TYR A 96 30.15 -79.56 -41.04
CA TYR A 96 31.04 -78.67 -40.31
C TYR A 96 30.53 -78.38 -38.91
N PHE A 97 31.44 -78.31 -37.95
CA PHE A 97 31.11 -77.85 -36.60
C PHE A 97 32.26 -77.04 -36.03
N SER A 98 31.96 -76.29 -34.97
CA SER A 98 32.94 -75.46 -34.29
C SER A 98 33.19 -75.94 -32.87
N LYS A 99 34.44 -75.79 -32.40
CA LYS A 99 34.82 -75.97 -31.00
C LYS A 99 35.50 -74.71 -30.50
N VAL A 100 35.11 -74.27 -29.31
CA VAL A 100 35.64 -73.10 -28.62
C VAL A 100 36.67 -73.55 -27.60
N SER A 101 37.90 -73.08 -27.72
CA SER A 101 38.94 -73.26 -26.71
C SER A 101 39.12 -71.98 -25.91
N THR A 102 38.99 -72.07 -24.59
CA THR A 102 39.21 -70.97 -23.65
C THR A 102 40.69 -70.83 -23.28
N PRO A 103 41.15 -69.64 -22.84
CA PRO A 103 42.51 -69.47 -22.31
C PRO A 103 42.84 -70.40 -21.13
N SER A 104 41.83 -70.82 -20.36
CA SER A 104 41.98 -71.78 -19.26
C SER A 104 42.09 -73.24 -19.71
N GLY A 105 42.11 -73.51 -21.03
CA GLY A 105 42.30 -74.85 -21.59
C GLY A 105 41.01 -75.65 -21.84
N ALA A 106 39.83 -75.16 -21.43
CA ALA A 106 38.56 -75.86 -21.69
C ALA A 106 38.18 -75.78 -23.17
N ILE A 107 37.80 -76.92 -23.76
CA ILE A 107 37.34 -77.04 -25.15
C ILE A 107 35.88 -77.49 -25.17
N VAL A 108 35.00 -76.69 -25.77
CA VAL A 108 33.55 -76.93 -25.78
C VAL A 108 33.01 -76.86 -27.21
N LYS A 109 32.19 -77.84 -27.64
CA LYS A 109 31.56 -77.83 -28.96
C LYS A 109 30.43 -76.80 -29.04
N GLY A 110 30.43 -75.98 -30.09
CA GLY A 110 29.38 -75.01 -30.40
C GLY A 110 28.05 -75.66 -30.69
N LYS A 111 26.98 -75.11 -30.12
CA LYS A 111 25.59 -75.50 -30.40
C LYS A 111 24.88 -74.35 -31.10
N VAL A 112 24.04 -74.63 -32.10
CA VAL A 112 23.27 -73.59 -32.81
C VAL A 112 22.20 -73.05 -31.87
N VAL A 113 21.96 -71.73 -31.89
CA VAL A 113 20.84 -71.11 -31.14
C VAL A 113 19.50 -71.45 -31.79
N THR A 114 18.40 -71.46 -31.02
CA THR A 114 17.10 -71.94 -31.52
C THR A 114 16.62 -71.17 -32.75
N SER A 115 16.84 -69.84 -32.78
CA SER A 115 16.47 -68.98 -33.90
C SER A 115 17.20 -69.28 -35.23
N ASP A 116 18.31 -70.01 -35.18
CA ASP A 116 19.12 -70.37 -36.33
C ASP A 116 19.10 -71.88 -36.62
N ALA A 117 18.36 -72.69 -35.86
CA ALA A 117 18.38 -74.15 -35.93
C ALA A 117 17.95 -74.72 -37.31
N ASP A 118 17.12 -73.99 -38.05
CA ASP A 118 16.65 -74.36 -39.39
C ASP A 118 17.64 -74.02 -40.50
N LYS A 119 18.70 -73.25 -40.19
CA LYS A 119 19.74 -72.88 -41.16
C LYS A 119 20.73 -74.03 -41.36
N ARG A 120 20.29 -75.08 -42.06
CA ARG A 120 21.06 -76.32 -42.25
C ARG A 120 21.90 -76.35 -43.52
N THR A 121 21.67 -75.43 -44.46
CA THR A 121 22.37 -75.39 -45.75
C THR A 121 22.73 -73.97 -46.15
N VAL A 122 23.72 -73.83 -47.04
CA VAL A 122 24.06 -72.58 -47.72
C VAL A 122 23.83 -72.78 -49.22
N PRO A 123 22.84 -72.08 -49.83
CA PRO A 123 22.58 -72.16 -51.26
C PRO A 123 23.81 -71.79 -52.11
N ALA A 124 23.84 -72.25 -53.37
CA ALA A 124 24.88 -71.88 -54.33
C ALA A 124 24.94 -70.35 -54.51
N ASN A 125 26.15 -69.81 -54.67
CA ASN A 125 26.42 -68.36 -54.85
C ASN A 125 25.80 -67.45 -53.79
N SER A 126 25.71 -67.92 -52.53
CA SER A 126 25.05 -67.18 -51.45
C SER A 126 25.89 -67.20 -50.16
N SER A 127 25.39 -66.53 -49.13
CA SER A 127 25.97 -66.59 -47.79
C SER A 127 24.89 -66.70 -46.73
N GLN A 128 25.17 -67.48 -45.69
CA GLN A 128 24.28 -67.66 -44.55
C GLN A 128 25.03 -67.42 -43.25
N SER A 129 24.43 -66.67 -42.33
CA SER A 129 24.98 -66.48 -40.97
C SER A 129 24.26 -67.38 -39.98
N VAL A 130 25.03 -68.13 -39.20
CA VAL A 130 24.56 -69.03 -38.14
C VAL A 130 25.24 -68.66 -36.83
N THR A 131 24.44 -68.45 -35.79
CA THR A 131 24.90 -68.12 -34.44
C THR A 131 24.96 -69.37 -33.59
N TYR A 132 26.10 -69.54 -32.93
CA TYR A 132 26.35 -70.63 -32.01
C TYR A 132 26.50 -70.10 -30.60
N TYR A 133 26.20 -70.94 -29.61
CA TYR A 133 26.45 -70.69 -28.21
C TYR A 133 27.28 -71.81 -27.58
N VAL A 134 28.04 -71.46 -26.54
CA VAL A 134 28.74 -72.39 -25.65
C VAL A 134 28.72 -71.87 -24.21
N ASN A 135 28.63 -72.77 -23.24
CA ASN A 135 28.90 -72.44 -21.84
C ASN A 135 30.41 -72.58 -21.58
N ILE A 136 31.07 -71.46 -21.29
CA ILE A 136 32.52 -71.40 -21.03
C ILE A 136 32.87 -71.31 -19.55
N VAL A 137 31.90 -71.62 -18.67
CA VAL A 137 32.03 -71.73 -17.22
C VAL A 137 32.67 -70.48 -16.60
N ARG A 138 33.98 -70.50 -16.31
CA ARG A 138 34.71 -69.44 -15.57
C ARG A 138 35.45 -68.43 -16.45
N SER A 139 35.50 -68.59 -17.77
CA SER A 139 36.19 -67.61 -18.62
C SER A 139 35.39 -66.31 -18.69
N ALA A 140 35.93 -65.23 -18.13
CA ALA A 140 35.22 -63.95 -17.97
C ALA A 140 35.40 -62.96 -19.15
N GLN A 141 36.27 -63.29 -20.11
CA GLN A 141 36.63 -62.42 -21.23
C GLN A 141 36.71 -63.21 -22.54
N VAL A 142 36.50 -62.49 -23.65
CA VAL A 142 36.56 -63.05 -25.01
C VAL A 142 38.00 -63.14 -25.55
N ASN A 143 38.93 -62.39 -24.96
CA ASN A 143 40.32 -62.32 -25.42
C ASN A 143 41.04 -63.66 -25.23
N GLY A 144 41.77 -64.09 -26.25
CA GLY A 144 42.46 -65.38 -26.25
C GLY A 144 41.56 -66.59 -26.51
N ILE A 145 40.24 -66.42 -26.64
CA ILE A 145 39.36 -67.50 -27.09
C ILE A 145 39.72 -67.90 -28.52
N LYS A 146 39.72 -69.20 -28.79
CA LYS A 146 39.91 -69.76 -30.14
C LYS A 146 38.64 -70.45 -30.61
N VAL A 147 38.06 -69.99 -31.72
CA VAL A 147 36.94 -70.67 -32.39
C VAL A 147 37.53 -71.50 -33.53
N SER A 148 37.71 -72.80 -33.31
CA SER A 148 38.26 -73.72 -34.31
C SER A 148 37.12 -74.38 -35.10
N ILE A 149 37.29 -74.48 -36.41
CA ILE A 149 36.32 -75.11 -37.32
C ILE A 149 36.83 -76.49 -37.72
N PHE A 150 35.94 -77.47 -37.70
CA PHE A 150 36.22 -78.87 -37.98
C PHE A 150 35.25 -79.39 -39.05
N GLY A 151 35.72 -80.37 -39.82
CA GLY A 151 34.89 -81.24 -40.65
C GLY A 151 35.10 -82.70 -40.28
N TRP A 152 34.23 -83.57 -40.79
CA TRP A 152 34.37 -85.01 -40.58
C TRP A 152 35.50 -85.58 -41.43
N ASP A 153 36.33 -86.42 -40.81
CA ASP A 153 37.38 -87.19 -41.48
C ASP A 153 37.37 -88.62 -40.95
N PHE A 154 36.65 -89.48 -41.66
CA PHE A 154 36.44 -90.88 -41.29
C PHE A 154 37.71 -91.73 -41.31
N SER A 155 38.84 -91.18 -41.78
CA SER A 155 40.15 -91.83 -41.72
C SER A 155 40.93 -91.55 -40.42
N SER A 156 40.46 -90.61 -39.59
CA SER A 156 41.09 -90.24 -38.31
C SER A 156 40.47 -90.96 -37.12
N ALA A 157 41.27 -91.23 -36.07
CA ALA A 157 40.80 -91.93 -34.86
C ALA A 157 39.67 -91.20 -34.10
N THR A 158 39.61 -89.87 -34.22
CA THR A 158 38.54 -89.05 -33.61
C THR A 158 37.41 -88.73 -34.59
N TYR A 159 37.52 -89.14 -35.86
CA TYR A 159 36.65 -88.78 -36.96
C TYR A 159 36.57 -87.26 -37.27
N GLU A 160 37.47 -86.46 -36.73
CA GLU A 160 37.44 -85.00 -36.83
C GLU A 160 38.73 -84.44 -37.44
N LYS A 161 38.59 -83.58 -38.44
CA LYS A 161 39.71 -82.83 -39.04
C LYS A 161 39.54 -81.34 -38.81
N LYS A 162 40.56 -80.72 -38.21
CA LYS A 162 40.59 -79.25 -38.04
C LYS A 162 40.84 -78.59 -39.40
N LEU A 163 39.91 -77.74 -39.84
CA LEU A 163 39.96 -77.00 -41.10
C LEU A 163 40.60 -75.61 -40.92
N GLY A 164 40.52 -75.05 -39.71
CA GLY A 164 41.14 -73.77 -39.36
C GLY A 164 40.58 -73.22 -38.06
N GLY A 165 40.78 -71.93 -37.81
CA GLY A 165 40.16 -71.28 -36.66
C GLY A 165 40.48 -69.80 -36.53
N PHE A 166 39.74 -69.15 -35.64
CA PHE A 166 39.86 -67.74 -35.31
C PHE A 166 40.43 -67.60 -33.91
N THR A 167 41.54 -66.88 -33.74
CA THR A 167 42.05 -66.52 -32.41
C THR A 167 41.66 -65.07 -32.12
N ILE A 168 40.96 -64.85 -31.02
CA ILE A 168 40.51 -63.51 -30.65
C ILE A 168 41.66 -62.71 -30.06
N PRO A 169 42.05 -61.58 -30.67
CA PRO A 169 43.21 -60.82 -30.22
C PRO A 169 42.93 -60.08 -28.91
N ALA A 170 43.98 -59.72 -28.18
CA ALA A 170 43.89 -58.99 -26.91
C ALA A 170 43.22 -57.59 -27.07
N GLN A 171 43.26 -57.00 -28.26
CA GLN A 171 42.70 -55.69 -28.55
C GLN A 171 41.21 -55.72 -28.96
N TYR A 172 40.60 -56.90 -29.05
CA TYR A 172 39.16 -57.05 -29.32
C TYR A 172 38.34 -56.85 -28.04
N SER A 173 37.21 -56.16 -28.12
CA SER A 173 36.24 -56.04 -27.04
C SER A 173 34.84 -56.21 -27.60
N SER A 174 34.06 -57.10 -26.98
CA SER A 174 32.62 -57.23 -27.24
C SER A 174 31.79 -56.15 -26.54
N VAL A 175 32.42 -55.37 -25.64
CA VAL A 175 31.79 -54.27 -24.90
C VAL A 175 32.02 -52.95 -25.65
N VAL A 176 30.93 -52.28 -26.01
CA VAL A 176 30.95 -50.95 -26.66
C VAL A 176 31.49 -49.91 -25.68
N PRO A 177 32.50 -49.11 -26.04
CA PRO A 177 33.06 -48.10 -25.14
C PRO A 177 32.08 -47.00 -24.73
N VAL A 178 32.38 -46.34 -23.62
CA VAL A 178 31.59 -45.21 -23.10
C VAL A 178 31.37 -44.16 -24.19
N GLY A 179 30.12 -43.74 -24.37
CA GLY A 179 29.73 -42.68 -25.31
C GLY A 179 29.68 -43.11 -26.79
N LYS A 180 30.08 -44.34 -27.13
CA LYS A 180 29.96 -44.89 -28.49
C LYS A 180 28.63 -45.61 -28.67
N SER A 181 28.13 -45.62 -29.91
CA SER A 181 26.94 -46.37 -30.31
C SER A 181 27.32 -47.62 -31.10
N LYS A 182 26.38 -48.56 -31.19
CA LYS A 182 26.52 -49.78 -32.00
C LYS A 182 25.27 -49.96 -32.84
N LYS A 183 25.47 -50.19 -34.14
CA LYS A 183 24.41 -50.63 -35.06
C LYS A 183 24.25 -52.14 -34.90
N MET A 184 23.03 -52.58 -34.66
CA MET A 184 22.66 -53.98 -34.43
C MET A 184 21.31 -54.30 -35.08
N LYS A 185 20.97 -55.58 -35.17
CA LYS A 185 19.64 -56.01 -35.62
C LYS A 185 18.74 -56.27 -34.41
N MET A 186 17.54 -55.71 -34.40
CA MET A 186 16.47 -56.00 -33.45
C MET A 186 15.20 -56.29 -34.25
N ASN A 187 14.56 -57.46 -34.06
CA ASN A 187 13.44 -57.92 -34.90
C ASN A 187 13.72 -57.80 -36.40
N ASN A 188 14.94 -58.17 -36.82
CA ASN A 188 15.48 -58.03 -38.19
C ASN A 188 15.61 -56.57 -38.73
N LEU A 189 15.24 -55.56 -37.94
CA LEU A 189 15.41 -54.15 -38.28
C LEU A 189 16.77 -53.62 -37.82
N SER A 190 17.30 -52.63 -38.54
CA SER A 190 18.57 -52.01 -38.18
C SER A 190 18.37 -50.90 -37.15
N VAL A 191 18.88 -51.14 -35.95
CA VAL A 191 18.74 -50.23 -34.81
C VAL A 191 20.11 -49.77 -34.34
N THR A 192 20.28 -48.48 -34.12
CA THR A 192 21.48 -47.93 -33.45
C THR A 192 21.19 -47.80 -31.97
N ALA A 193 21.93 -48.55 -31.15
CA ALA A 193 21.81 -48.53 -29.70
C ALA A 193 23.02 -47.81 -29.07
N LYS A 194 22.77 -47.03 -28.02
CA LYS A 194 23.79 -46.30 -27.26
C LYS A 194 23.38 -46.23 -25.79
N ALA A 195 24.30 -46.54 -24.87
CA ALA A 195 24.14 -46.18 -23.47
C ALA A 195 24.23 -44.65 -23.31
N ASP A 196 23.17 -44.04 -22.78
CA ASP A 196 22.99 -42.58 -22.78
C ASP A 196 23.28 -41.96 -21.40
N THR A 197 22.41 -42.19 -20.42
CA THR A 197 22.52 -41.60 -19.08
C THR A 197 22.65 -42.66 -18.01
N VAL A 198 23.50 -42.44 -17.01
CA VAL A 198 23.56 -43.28 -15.81
C VAL A 198 23.54 -42.37 -14.59
N GLN A 199 22.50 -42.52 -13.77
CA GLN A 199 22.25 -41.69 -12.60
C GLN A 199 22.09 -42.56 -11.35
N ARG A 200 22.53 -42.02 -10.22
CA ARG A 200 22.41 -42.64 -8.91
C ARG A 200 21.40 -41.88 -8.06
N TYR A 201 20.41 -42.59 -7.57
CA TYR A 201 19.36 -42.08 -6.68
C TYR A 201 19.42 -42.73 -5.31
N LYS A 202 19.00 -42.01 -4.28
CA LYS A 202 18.77 -42.55 -2.93
C LYS A 202 17.31 -42.34 -2.56
N ILE A 203 16.54 -43.42 -2.47
CA ILE A 203 15.10 -43.41 -2.23
C ILE A 203 14.85 -44.29 -1.00
N HIS A 204 14.20 -43.74 0.03
CA HIS A 204 13.91 -44.44 1.30
C HIS A 204 15.12 -45.21 1.89
N GLY A 205 16.31 -44.61 1.86
CA GLY A 205 17.53 -45.22 2.41
C GLY A 205 18.25 -46.19 1.46
N LYS A 206 17.56 -46.74 0.46
CA LYS A 206 18.09 -47.62 -0.59
C LYS A 206 18.71 -46.82 -1.73
N VAL A 207 19.65 -47.42 -2.46
CA VAL A 207 20.34 -46.79 -3.59
C VAL A 207 19.90 -47.46 -4.87
N TYR A 208 19.54 -46.64 -5.86
CA TYR A 208 19.09 -47.09 -7.16
C TYR A 208 19.96 -46.50 -8.27
N ILE A 209 20.15 -47.26 -9.34
CA ILE A 209 20.72 -46.79 -10.60
C ILE A 209 19.60 -46.63 -11.61
N LYS A 210 19.45 -45.42 -12.15
CA LYS A 210 18.65 -45.15 -13.36
C LYS A 210 19.59 -45.18 -14.57
N LEU A 211 19.27 -46.01 -15.54
CA LEU A 211 20.04 -46.19 -16.76
C LEU A 211 19.17 -45.89 -17.98
N GLY A 212 19.63 -45.00 -18.85
CA GLY A 212 19.00 -44.70 -20.14
C GLY A 212 19.73 -45.37 -21.29
N MET A 213 19.02 -46.12 -22.13
CA MET A 213 19.49 -46.66 -23.39
C MET A 213 18.78 -45.97 -24.55
N LYS A 214 19.53 -45.23 -25.36
CA LYS A 214 19.00 -44.60 -26.57
C LYS A 214 18.97 -45.61 -27.71
N LEU A 215 17.78 -45.82 -28.27
CA LEU A 215 17.53 -46.60 -29.48
C LEU A 215 17.10 -45.66 -30.60
N SER A 216 17.71 -45.81 -31.77
CA SER A 216 17.34 -45.09 -32.99
C SER A 216 16.98 -46.08 -34.09
N ASN A 217 15.73 -46.04 -34.56
CA ASN A 217 15.23 -46.91 -35.61
C ASN A 217 15.71 -46.40 -36.97
N GLY A 218 16.72 -47.06 -37.54
CA GLY A 218 17.23 -46.74 -38.87
C GLY A 218 16.56 -47.54 -40.00
N GLY A 219 15.56 -48.37 -39.67
CA GLY A 219 14.77 -49.14 -40.63
C GLY A 219 13.61 -48.36 -41.24
N THR A 220 12.84 -49.05 -42.08
CA THR A 220 11.64 -48.53 -42.77
C THR A 220 10.34 -48.97 -42.11
N GLU A 221 10.39 -49.88 -41.13
CA GLU A 221 9.23 -50.40 -40.41
C GLU A 221 9.28 -49.98 -38.93
N VAL A 222 8.14 -50.10 -38.24
CA VAL A 222 8.03 -49.81 -36.80
C VAL A 222 8.80 -50.85 -36.00
N LEU A 223 9.72 -50.40 -35.14
CA LEU A 223 10.36 -51.27 -34.15
C LEU A 223 9.43 -51.40 -32.94
N SER A 224 8.93 -52.61 -32.69
CA SER A 224 8.29 -52.98 -31.42
C SER A 224 9.34 -53.54 -30.45
N ASP A 225 9.09 -53.37 -29.15
CA ASP A 225 9.92 -53.93 -28.07
C ASP A 225 10.22 -55.43 -28.30
N PRO A 226 11.49 -55.82 -28.48
CA PRO A 226 11.89 -57.19 -28.75
C PRO A 226 11.91 -58.08 -27.50
N GLY A 227 11.56 -57.55 -26.31
CA GLY A 227 11.54 -58.30 -25.06
C GLY A 227 12.94 -58.60 -24.50
N TYR A 228 13.94 -57.78 -24.82
CA TYR A 228 15.28 -57.93 -24.27
C TYR A 228 15.32 -57.61 -22.78
N LYS A 229 15.98 -58.48 -22.01
CA LYS A 229 16.30 -58.24 -20.61
C LYS A 229 17.59 -57.43 -20.52
N ALA A 230 17.60 -56.45 -19.61
CA ALA A 230 18.75 -55.61 -19.34
C ALA A 230 19.36 -55.98 -17.99
N TYR A 231 20.68 -55.97 -17.90
CA TYR A 231 21.42 -56.26 -16.67
C TYR A 231 22.53 -55.24 -16.47
N LEU A 232 22.71 -54.82 -15.22
CA LEU A 232 23.82 -54.00 -14.76
C LEU A 232 24.88 -54.89 -14.14
N LYS A 233 26.05 -54.98 -14.76
CA LYS A 233 27.21 -55.67 -14.20
C LYS A 233 28.19 -54.67 -13.59
N SER A 234 28.50 -54.86 -12.30
CA SER A 234 29.49 -54.06 -11.58
C SER A 234 30.92 -54.39 -12.01
N ALA A 235 31.86 -53.49 -11.72
CA ALA A 235 33.29 -53.76 -11.96
C ALA A 235 33.81 -54.98 -11.16
N GLY A 236 33.20 -55.28 -10.01
CA GLY A 236 33.50 -56.46 -9.20
C GLY A 236 32.83 -57.75 -9.69
N GLY A 237 32.01 -57.69 -10.74
CA GLY A 237 31.39 -58.86 -11.36
C GLY A 237 29.95 -59.17 -10.92
N SER A 238 29.44 -58.54 -9.85
CA SER A 238 28.03 -58.67 -9.43
C SER A 238 27.08 -58.18 -10.53
N ILE A 239 25.95 -58.86 -10.71
CA ILE A 239 24.96 -58.60 -11.76
C ILE A 239 23.63 -58.25 -11.09
N PHE A 240 22.98 -57.20 -11.57
CA PHE A 240 21.66 -56.74 -11.13
C PHE A 240 20.73 -56.68 -12.34
N GLU A 241 19.53 -57.24 -12.24
CA GLU A 241 18.52 -57.07 -13.27
C GLU A 241 18.05 -55.61 -13.30
N LEU A 242 17.93 -55.06 -14.51
CA LEU A 242 17.47 -53.70 -14.78
C LEU A 242 16.02 -53.76 -15.23
N LEU A 243 15.11 -53.27 -14.39
CA LEU A 243 13.68 -53.24 -14.65
C LEU A 243 13.30 -51.95 -15.39
N PRO A 244 12.57 -52.02 -16.51
CA PRO A 244 12.11 -50.82 -17.22
C PRO A 244 11.09 -50.04 -16.38
N GLU A 245 11.14 -48.71 -16.41
CA GLU A 245 10.06 -47.87 -15.85
C GLU A 245 8.78 -47.97 -16.69
N SER A 246 7.59 -47.66 -16.14
CA SER A 246 6.30 -47.86 -16.81
C SER A 246 6.22 -47.24 -18.20
N VAL A 247 6.82 -46.06 -18.42
CA VAL A 247 6.83 -45.40 -19.74
C VAL A 247 7.83 -46.01 -20.73
N SER A 248 8.63 -46.97 -20.29
CA SER A 248 9.68 -47.64 -21.06
C SER A 248 9.34 -49.09 -21.40
N THR A 249 8.17 -49.60 -20.99
CA THR A 249 7.68 -50.94 -21.35
C THR A 249 6.89 -50.91 -22.67
N GLY A 250 6.98 -51.99 -23.47
CA GLY A 250 6.13 -52.19 -24.65
C GLY A 250 6.26 -51.07 -25.71
N TYR A 251 7.43 -50.45 -25.79
CA TYR A 251 7.65 -49.30 -26.64
C TYR A 251 7.50 -49.64 -28.14
N LYS A 252 7.10 -48.64 -28.92
CA LYS A 252 7.12 -48.65 -30.38
C LYS A 252 7.90 -47.43 -30.87
N LEU A 253 8.83 -47.63 -31.82
CA LEU A 253 9.58 -46.55 -32.47
C LEU A 253 9.28 -46.54 -33.97
N GLN A 254 8.78 -45.42 -34.46
CA GLN A 254 8.58 -45.18 -35.89
C GLN A 254 9.91 -45.15 -36.65
N PRO A 255 9.90 -45.34 -37.99
CA PRO A 255 11.08 -45.12 -38.83
C PRO A 255 11.71 -43.75 -38.55
N GLN A 256 13.05 -43.71 -38.41
CA GLN A 256 13.84 -42.52 -38.07
C GLN A 256 13.60 -41.93 -36.66
N GLU A 257 12.73 -42.52 -35.85
CA GLU A 257 12.52 -42.09 -34.47
C GLU A 257 13.68 -42.52 -33.57
N SER A 258 13.98 -41.70 -32.57
CA SER A 258 14.89 -42.05 -31.48
C SER A 258 14.20 -41.90 -30.14
N ARG A 259 14.34 -42.91 -29.27
CA ARG A 259 13.78 -42.91 -27.92
C ARG A 259 14.81 -43.40 -26.92
N VAL A 260 14.79 -42.85 -25.71
CA VAL A 260 15.56 -43.37 -24.59
C VAL A 260 14.65 -44.28 -23.77
N ILE A 261 15.08 -45.52 -23.57
CA ILE A 261 14.44 -46.52 -22.71
C ILE A 261 15.15 -46.47 -21.37
N TYR A 262 14.42 -46.20 -20.30
CA TYR A 262 14.97 -46.08 -18.96
C TYR A 262 14.72 -47.34 -18.14
N TYR A 263 15.76 -47.78 -17.44
CA TYR A 263 15.76 -48.92 -16.56
C TYR A 263 16.25 -48.54 -15.17
N TRP A 264 15.84 -49.32 -14.17
CA TRP A 264 16.16 -49.14 -12.76
C TRP A 264 16.67 -50.43 -12.14
N ALA A 265 17.66 -50.31 -11.24
CA ALA A 265 18.13 -51.42 -10.41
C ALA A 265 18.46 -50.92 -9.00
N GLU A 266 18.04 -51.65 -7.97
CA GLU A 266 18.53 -51.45 -6.60
C GLU A 266 19.96 -51.99 -6.49
N ILE A 267 20.87 -51.19 -5.94
CA ILE A 267 22.25 -51.57 -5.69
C ILE A 267 22.64 -51.33 -4.22
N PRO A 268 23.61 -52.09 -3.68
CA PRO A 268 24.17 -51.81 -2.37
C PRO A 268 24.72 -50.38 -2.26
N SER A 269 24.51 -49.73 -1.11
CA SER A 269 24.88 -48.33 -0.89
C SER A 269 26.40 -48.06 -0.95
N THR A 270 27.22 -49.07 -0.65
CA THR A 270 28.69 -49.02 -0.69
C THR A 270 29.28 -49.30 -2.08
N MET A 271 28.46 -49.71 -3.04
CA MET A 271 28.93 -50.10 -4.37
C MET A 271 29.47 -48.90 -5.16
N LYS A 272 30.69 -49.04 -5.69
CA LYS A 272 31.29 -48.08 -6.62
C LYS A 272 30.64 -48.20 -8.00
N THR A 273 30.38 -47.07 -8.65
CA THR A 273 29.70 -47.01 -9.97
C THR A 273 30.67 -46.91 -11.15
N ASN A 274 31.97 -46.77 -10.89
CA ASN A 274 32.99 -46.70 -11.93
C ASN A 274 33.20 -48.08 -12.57
N GLY A 275 33.22 -48.14 -13.90
CA GLY A 275 33.52 -49.36 -14.65
C GLY A 275 32.35 -50.35 -14.78
N MET A 276 31.13 -49.92 -14.46
CA MET A 276 29.92 -50.73 -14.71
C MET A 276 29.68 -50.95 -16.22
N THR A 277 28.99 -52.04 -16.55
CA THR A 277 28.57 -52.37 -17.92
C THR A 277 27.08 -52.70 -17.96
N LEU A 278 26.36 -52.13 -18.93
CA LEU A 278 25.03 -52.58 -19.33
C LEU A 278 25.19 -53.82 -20.21
N GLN A 279 24.43 -54.87 -19.93
CA GLN A 279 24.37 -56.08 -20.75
C GLN A 279 22.92 -56.32 -21.18
N LEU A 280 22.70 -56.44 -22.49
CA LEU A 280 21.43 -56.85 -23.05
C LEU A 280 21.48 -58.34 -23.35
N ALA A 281 20.45 -59.07 -22.96
CA ALA A 281 20.30 -60.48 -23.25
C ALA A 281 18.88 -60.79 -23.75
N GLN A 282 18.79 -61.78 -24.64
CA GLN A 282 17.54 -62.31 -25.14
C GLN A 282 17.33 -63.69 -24.55
N GLU A 283 16.14 -63.95 -24.02
CA GLU A 283 15.78 -65.28 -23.56
C GLU A 283 15.55 -66.21 -24.75
N ASP A 284 16.18 -67.38 -24.73
CA ASP A 284 15.88 -68.48 -25.63
C ASP A 284 15.03 -69.48 -24.86
N GLU A 285 13.71 -69.43 -25.04
CA GLU A 285 12.75 -70.21 -24.26
C GLU A 285 12.95 -71.72 -24.40
N ALA A 286 13.33 -72.18 -25.60
CA ALA A 286 13.57 -73.60 -25.86
C ALA A 286 14.83 -74.11 -25.14
N LEU A 287 15.87 -73.28 -25.08
CA LEU A 287 17.13 -73.62 -24.42
C LEU A 287 17.15 -73.26 -22.93
N LYS A 288 16.18 -72.47 -22.44
CA LYS A 288 16.10 -71.93 -21.07
C LYS A 288 17.39 -71.20 -20.64
N ILE A 289 18.00 -70.45 -21.56
CA ILE A 289 19.21 -69.64 -21.31
C ILE A 289 19.04 -68.21 -21.82
N HIS A 290 19.81 -67.28 -21.26
CA HIS A 290 19.88 -65.91 -21.75
C HIS A 290 21.03 -65.72 -22.75
N LEU A 291 20.72 -65.54 -24.03
CA LEU A 291 21.72 -65.31 -25.06
C LEU A 291 22.21 -63.85 -25.01
N PRO A 292 23.52 -63.58 -24.90
CA PRO A 292 24.07 -62.23 -24.98
C PRO A 292 23.74 -61.59 -26.32
N VAL A 293 23.21 -60.37 -26.28
CA VAL A 293 22.94 -59.55 -27.46
C VAL A 293 24.03 -58.50 -27.65
N GLN A 294 24.23 -57.63 -26.66
CA GLN A 294 25.25 -56.58 -26.73
C GLN A 294 25.57 -56.03 -25.33
N SER A 295 26.82 -55.66 -25.08
CA SER A 295 27.24 -54.96 -23.86
C SER A 295 27.75 -53.54 -24.15
N PHE A 296 27.51 -52.61 -23.21
CA PHE A 296 27.96 -51.22 -23.26
C PHE A 296 28.67 -50.84 -21.95
N LYS A 297 29.86 -50.24 -22.04
CA LYS A 297 30.56 -49.68 -20.90
C LYS A 297 29.88 -48.38 -20.49
N LEU A 298 29.63 -48.24 -19.20
CA LEU A 298 28.92 -47.10 -18.63
C LEU A 298 29.92 -46.07 -18.11
N SER A 299 29.52 -44.79 -18.17
CA SER A 299 30.16 -43.75 -17.37
C SER A 299 29.90 -44.00 -15.88
N ALA A 300 30.70 -43.39 -15.02
CA ALA A 300 30.37 -43.32 -13.60
C ALA A 300 28.97 -42.73 -13.43
N ALA A 301 28.17 -43.31 -12.53
CA ALA A 301 26.82 -42.82 -12.28
C ALA A 301 26.89 -41.41 -11.66
N ALA A 302 26.31 -40.42 -12.33
CA ALA A 302 26.19 -39.08 -11.78
C ALA A 302 25.14 -39.07 -10.66
N SER A 303 25.36 -38.29 -9.60
CA SER A 303 24.29 -37.98 -8.65
C SER A 303 23.21 -37.13 -9.32
N ASP A 304 21.95 -37.25 -8.87
CA ASP A 304 20.91 -36.31 -9.31
C ASP A 304 21.32 -34.87 -8.97
N ILE A 305 21.56 -34.06 -9.99
CA ILE A 305 21.95 -32.66 -9.81
C ILE A 305 20.66 -31.84 -9.64
N ALA A 306 20.39 -31.45 -8.41
CA ALA A 306 19.32 -30.52 -8.09
C ALA A 306 19.51 -29.20 -8.87
N VAL A 307 18.43 -28.67 -9.45
CA VAL A 307 18.43 -27.37 -10.12
C VAL A 307 18.89 -26.32 -9.11
N ALA A 308 19.90 -25.53 -9.49
CA ALA A 308 20.47 -24.52 -8.62
C ALA A 308 19.43 -23.45 -8.22
N LYS A 309 19.63 -22.85 -7.04
CA LYS A 309 18.75 -21.81 -6.48
C LYS A 309 18.48 -20.72 -7.52
N GLY A 310 17.19 -20.42 -7.74
CA GLY A 310 16.75 -19.37 -8.66
C GLY A 310 16.86 -19.69 -10.16
N LYS A 311 17.38 -20.87 -10.55
CA LYS A 311 17.39 -21.31 -11.95
C LYS A 311 16.11 -22.07 -12.28
N SER A 312 15.69 -21.97 -13.54
CA SER A 312 14.57 -22.72 -14.10
C SER A 312 15.06 -23.90 -14.93
N THR A 313 14.23 -24.93 -15.08
CA THR A 313 14.46 -26.03 -16.03
C THR A 313 13.20 -26.31 -16.82
N LYS A 314 13.35 -26.78 -18.06
CA LYS A 314 12.23 -27.39 -18.79
C LYS A 314 11.96 -28.78 -18.20
N LEU A 315 10.68 -29.08 -18.00
CA LEU A 315 10.18 -30.37 -17.55
C LEU A 315 9.01 -30.78 -18.45
N MET A 316 8.99 -32.05 -18.86
CA MET A 316 7.88 -32.59 -19.64
C MET A 316 6.79 -33.07 -18.67
N MET A 317 5.67 -32.36 -18.63
CA MET A 317 4.52 -32.67 -17.78
C MET A 317 3.36 -33.11 -18.66
N LYS A 318 2.89 -34.36 -18.53
CA LYS A 318 1.87 -34.96 -19.43
C LYS A 318 2.20 -34.72 -20.92
N GLN A 319 3.45 -34.96 -21.31
CA GLN A 319 4.00 -34.71 -22.66
C GLN A 319 4.05 -33.23 -23.12
N HIS A 320 3.81 -32.26 -22.25
CA HIS A 320 3.93 -30.82 -22.56
C HIS A 320 5.20 -30.23 -21.96
N PRO A 321 5.97 -29.40 -22.70
CA PRO A 321 7.14 -28.72 -22.16
C PRO A 321 6.72 -27.56 -21.26
N VAL A 322 7.01 -27.67 -19.96
CA VAL A 322 6.75 -26.65 -18.96
C VAL A 322 8.07 -26.17 -18.38
N THR A 323 8.30 -24.87 -18.33
CA THR A 323 9.46 -24.33 -17.62
C THR A 323 9.10 -24.11 -16.17
N VAL A 324 9.84 -24.74 -15.26
CA VAL A 324 9.55 -24.76 -13.83
C VAL A 324 10.70 -24.14 -13.05
N LYS A 325 10.37 -23.33 -12.05
CA LYS A 325 11.32 -22.66 -11.15
C LYS A 325 10.78 -22.62 -9.73
N ALA A 326 11.52 -23.15 -8.76
CA ALA A 326 11.28 -22.86 -7.35
C ALA A 326 11.80 -21.45 -7.05
N GLU A 327 10.90 -20.49 -6.88
CA GLU A 327 11.27 -19.08 -6.83
C GLU A 327 11.28 -18.49 -5.42
N ARG A 328 10.48 -19.05 -4.51
CA ARG A 328 10.25 -18.44 -3.19
C ARG A 328 10.05 -19.50 -2.11
N MET A 329 10.55 -19.22 -0.92
CA MET A 329 10.37 -20.04 0.27
C MET A 329 10.13 -19.11 1.46
N GLN A 330 9.01 -19.29 2.13
CA GLN A 330 8.61 -18.51 3.31
C GLN A 330 8.35 -19.44 4.47
N ARG A 331 8.57 -18.92 5.67
CA ARG A 331 8.23 -19.58 6.92
C ARG A 331 7.24 -18.70 7.65
N MET A 332 6.09 -19.27 8.00
CA MET A 332 4.97 -18.54 8.58
C MET A 332 4.53 -19.25 9.86
N LYS A 333 4.03 -18.49 10.82
CA LYS A 333 3.44 -19.02 12.05
C LYS A 333 1.95 -18.67 12.05
N HIS A 334 1.10 -19.66 12.27
CA HIS A 334 -0.34 -19.47 12.32
C HIS A 334 -0.93 -20.45 13.35
N ASN A 335 -1.76 -19.95 14.27
CA ASN A 335 -2.37 -20.75 15.36
C ASN A 335 -1.39 -21.66 16.10
N GLY A 336 -0.20 -21.14 16.44
CA GLY A 336 0.84 -21.90 17.15
C GLY A 336 1.64 -22.89 16.30
N LYS A 337 1.18 -23.21 15.09
CA LYS A 337 1.86 -24.09 14.13
C LYS A 337 2.79 -23.30 13.20
N VAL A 338 3.78 -23.99 12.64
CA VAL A 338 4.74 -23.40 11.69
C VAL A 338 4.54 -24.05 10.32
N TYR A 339 4.38 -23.21 9.30
CA TYR A 339 4.19 -23.64 7.92
C TYR A 339 5.36 -23.17 7.05
N LEU A 340 5.82 -24.04 6.16
CA LEU A 340 6.67 -23.67 5.04
C LEU A 340 5.79 -23.47 3.81
N ARG A 341 5.90 -22.30 3.19
CA ARG A 341 5.24 -21.96 1.93
C ARG A 341 6.26 -21.85 0.81
N VAL A 342 6.10 -22.66 -0.22
CA VAL A 342 7.02 -22.75 -1.36
C VAL A 342 6.30 -22.28 -2.62
N GLY A 343 6.79 -21.20 -3.22
CA GLY A 343 6.29 -20.69 -4.50
C GLY A 343 7.02 -21.32 -5.67
N VAL A 344 6.26 -21.97 -6.55
CA VAL A 344 6.77 -22.61 -7.77
C VAL A 344 6.17 -21.94 -9.00
N ASN A 345 7.01 -21.30 -9.79
CA ASN A 345 6.61 -20.70 -11.06
C ASN A 345 6.59 -21.74 -12.17
N PHE A 346 5.47 -21.79 -12.89
CA PHE A 346 5.25 -22.61 -14.07
C PHE A 346 5.02 -21.71 -15.28
N ALA A 347 5.77 -21.91 -16.35
CA ALA A 347 5.56 -21.24 -17.64
C ALA A 347 5.22 -22.29 -18.71
N ASN A 348 3.99 -22.20 -19.23
CA ASN A 348 3.49 -23.13 -20.24
C ASN A 348 3.96 -22.69 -21.63
N GLY A 349 5.02 -23.33 -22.14
CA GLY A 349 5.51 -23.10 -23.50
C GLY A 349 4.83 -23.98 -24.57
N GLY A 350 3.85 -24.79 -24.17
CA GLY A 350 3.10 -25.67 -25.07
C GLY A 350 1.93 -24.98 -25.76
N LYS A 351 1.28 -25.72 -26.69
CA LYS A 351 0.08 -25.25 -27.42
C LYS A 351 -1.24 -25.64 -26.75
N LYS A 352 -1.22 -26.44 -25.68
CA LYS A 352 -2.42 -26.89 -24.94
C LYS A 352 -2.39 -26.38 -23.50
N VAL A 353 -3.56 -26.30 -22.88
CA VAL A 353 -3.71 -25.98 -21.45
C VAL A 353 -2.97 -27.02 -20.62
N LEU A 354 -2.11 -26.57 -19.71
CA LEU A 354 -1.50 -27.42 -18.71
C LEU A 354 -2.49 -27.58 -17.55
N SER A 355 -2.94 -28.80 -17.29
CA SER A 355 -3.64 -29.18 -16.05
C SER A 355 -2.66 -29.81 -15.06
N ASP A 356 -3.08 -29.91 -13.79
CA ASP A 356 -2.31 -30.55 -12.72
C ASP A 356 -1.71 -31.88 -13.23
N PRO A 357 -0.38 -32.02 -13.22
CA PRO A 357 0.28 -33.21 -13.71
C PRO A 357 0.09 -34.44 -12.82
N GLY A 358 -0.42 -34.30 -11.60
CA GLY A 358 -0.57 -35.40 -10.65
C GLY A 358 0.74 -35.79 -9.96
N TYR A 359 1.72 -34.88 -9.92
CA TYR A 359 2.96 -35.11 -9.18
C TYR A 359 2.74 -34.88 -7.69
N LYS A 360 3.25 -35.80 -6.86
CA LYS A 360 3.43 -35.52 -5.43
C LYS A 360 4.59 -34.54 -5.28
N VAL A 361 4.42 -33.50 -4.47
CA VAL A 361 5.46 -32.51 -4.20
C VAL A 361 5.90 -32.67 -2.76
N GLN A 362 7.21 -32.66 -2.52
CA GLN A 362 7.77 -32.81 -1.18
C GLN A 362 8.91 -31.82 -0.95
N VAL A 363 9.10 -31.39 0.30
CA VAL A 363 10.28 -30.67 0.74
C VAL A 363 11.14 -31.58 1.61
N LYS A 364 12.44 -31.56 1.37
CA LYS A 364 13.45 -32.33 2.09
C LYS A 364 14.45 -31.42 2.78
N SER A 365 14.65 -31.64 4.08
CA SER A 365 15.64 -30.93 4.88
C SER A 365 17.06 -31.42 4.60
N ALA A 366 18.08 -30.61 4.92
CA ALA A 366 19.48 -31.04 4.83
C ALA A 366 19.78 -32.26 5.73
N GLY A 367 19.05 -32.41 6.84
CA GLY A 367 19.12 -33.57 7.74
C GLY A 367 18.38 -34.81 7.22
N GLY A 368 17.64 -34.71 6.12
CA GLY A 368 16.97 -35.83 5.47
C GLY A 368 15.49 -36.01 5.80
N SER A 369 14.91 -35.21 6.70
CA SER A 369 13.47 -35.18 6.96
C SER A 369 12.69 -34.76 5.72
N VAL A 370 11.53 -35.38 5.47
CA VAL A 370 10.68 -35.13 4.30
C VAL A 370 9.30 -34.69 4.77
N PHE A 371 8.73 -33.68 4.13
CA PHE A 371 7.38 -33.17 4.39
C PHE A 371 6.64 -33.03 3.07
N ASP A 372 5.39 -33.50 3.03
CA ASP A 372 4.53 -33.36 1.85
C ASP A 372 4.11 -31.90 1.68
N LEU A 373 4.19 -31.42 0.43
CA LEU A 373 3.81 -30.08 0.01
C LEU A 373 2.47 -30.17 -0.71
N VAL A 374 1.46 -29.54 -0.13
CA VAL A 374 0.09 -29.52 -0.63
C VAL A 374 -0.18 -28.16 -1.27
N PRO A 375 -0.75 -28.06 -2.49
CA PRO A 375 -1.16 -26.78 -3.07
C PRO A 375 -2.06 -25.98 -2.11
N GLU A 376 -1.82 -24.68 -2.01
CA GLU A 376 -2.59 -23.81 -1.12
C GLU A 376 -4.04 -23.57 -1.60
N ASP A 377 -4.28 -23.69 -2.91
CA ASP A 377 -5.59 -23.46 -3.56
C ASP A 377 -6.45 -24.75 -3.66
N GLU A 378 -6.33 -25.72 -2.75
CA GLU A 378 -7.09 -26.99 -2.84
C GLU A 378 -8.59 -26.84 -2.54
N THR A 379 -9.36 -26.31 -3.49
CA THR A 379 -10.81 -26.52 -3.60
C THR A 379 -11.14 -27.67 -4.57
N GLY A 380 -10.28 -28.68 -4.68
CA GLY A 380 -10.50 -29.85 -5.54
C GLY A 380 -10.35 -29.61 -7.05
N GLY A 381 -9.82 -28.46 -7.48
CA GLY A 381 -9.59 -28.14 -8.89
C GLY A 381 -8.12 -28.24 -9.29
N SER A 382 -7.79 -29.15 -10.21
CA SER A 382 -6.49 -29.15 -10.91
C SER A 382 -6.18 -27.74 -11.43
N PHE A 383 -5.07 -27.12 -11.04
CA PHE A 383 -4.70 -25.81 -11.56
C PHE A 383 -4.58 -25.87 -13.10
N LYS A 384 -5.05 -24.81 -13.78
CA LYS A 384 -4.97 -24.68 -15.25
C LYS A 384 -4.07 -23.50 -15.61
N ILE A 385 -3.15 -23.71 -16.55
CA ILE A 385 -2.25 -22.67 -17.07
C ILE A 385 -2.37 -22.66 -18.60
N GLN A 386 -2.82 -21.54 -19.15
CA GLN A 386 -3.04 -21.38 -20.59
C GLN A 386 -1.72 -21.40 -21.38
N PRO A 387 -1.74 -21.75 -22.68
CA PRO A 387 -0.57 -21.58 -23.56
C PRO A 387 0.03 -20.17 -23.48
N GLY A 388 1.35 -20.06 -23.30
CA GLY A 388 2.06 -18.79 -23.17
C GLY A 388 1.95 -18.11 -21.79
N GLN A 389 1.08 -18.59 -20.91
CA GLN A 389 0.89 -18.03 -19.57
C GLN A 389 1.99 -18.50 -18.60
N LYS A 390 2.32 -17.63 -17.64
CA LYS A 390 3.11 -17.96 -16.46
C LYS A 390 2.22 -17.86 -15.23
N ARG A 391 2.35 -18.81 -14.30
CA ARG A 391 1.61 -18.80 -13.03
C ARG A 391 2.49 -19.35 -11.93
N THR A 392 2.46 -18.72 -10.76
CA THR A 392 3.10 -19.24 -9.56
C THR A 392 2.05 -20.00 -8.74
N ILE A 393 2.35 -21.25 -8.40
CA ILE A 393 1.55 -22.07 -7.48
C ILE A 393 2.29 -22.13 -6.15
N TYR A 394 1.57 -21.84 -5.06
CA TYR A 394 2.11 -21.96 -3.72
C TYR A 394 1.74 -23.31 -3.12
N TYR A 395 2.72 -23.96 -2.52
CA TYR A 395 2.56 -25.20 -1.77
C TYR A 395 2.87 -24.98 -0.30
N LEU A 396 2.15 -25.68 0.57
CA LEU A 396 2.25 -25.60 2.03
C LEU A 396 2.64 -26.94 2.64
N ALA A 397 3.48 -26.88 3.66
CA ALA A 397 3.81 -28.01 4.53
C ALA A 397 3.82 -27.54 5.99
N GLU A 398 3.12 -28.25 6.87
CA GLU A 398 3.28 -28.08 8.32
C GLU A 398 4.63 -28.67 8.74
N VAL A 399 5.43 -27.91 9.50
CA VAL A 399 6.76 -28.33 9.94
C VAL A 399 7.01 -28.03 11.42
N PRO A 400 7.91 -28.78 12.08
CA PRO A 400 8.34 -28.47 13.43
C PRO A 400 8.99 -27.09 13.53
N SER A 401 8.75 -26.39 14.64
CA SER A 401 9.36 -25.07 14.93
C SER A 401 10.89 -25.11 15.06
N THR A 402 11.47 -26.29 15.32
CA THR A 402 12.93 -26.49 15.44
C THR A 402 13.62 -26.81 14.11
N LEU A 403 12.86 -26.93 13.01
CA LEU A 403 13.40 -27.32 11.71
C LEU A 403 14.38 -26.28 11.16
N LYS A 404 15.62 -26.71 10.88
CA LYS A 404 16.62 -25.90 10.16
C LYS A 404 16.25 -25.81 8.69
N THR A 405 16.19 -24.60 8.15
CA THR A 405 15.70 -24.34 6.78
C THR A 405 16.82 -24.14 5.75
N ASP A 406 18.07 -24.27 6.15
CA ASP A 406 19.21 -24.13 5.25
C ASP A 406 19.34 -25.33 4.31
N ASN A 407 19.70 -25.06 3.05
CA ASN A 407 19.97 -26.07 2.02
C ASN A 407 18.83 -27.08 1.78
N MET A 408 17.58 -26.66 1.99
CA MET A 408 16.42 -27.48 1.65
C MET A 408 16.27 -27.69 0.15
N THR A 409 15.69 -28.83 -0.22
CA THR A 409 15.35 -29.15 -1.60
C THR A 409 13.88 -29.50 -1.74
N MET A 410 13.27 -29.06 -2.85
CA MET A 410 11.92 -29.48 -3.26
C MET A 410 12.02 -30.57 -4.32
N GLN A 411 11.17 -31.59 -4.25
CA GLN A 411 11.14 -32.72 -5.17
C GLN A 411 9.75 -32.90 -5.76
N PHE A 412 9.67 -32.98 -7.09
CA PHE A 412 8.52 -33.56 -7.77
C PHE A 412 8.70 -35.07 -7.86
N MET A 413 7.66 -35.80 -7.48
CA MET A 413 7.64 -37.25 -7.37
C MET A 413 6.48 -37.81 -8.19
N GLN A 414 6.67 -38.95 -8.84
CA GLN A 414 5.65 -39.65 -9.62
C GLN A 414 5.61 -41.11 -9.21
N GLU A 415 4.42 -41.69 -9.09
CA GLU A 415 4.25 -43.11 -8.88
C GLU A 415 4.46 -43.88 -10.18
N ASP A 416 5.29 -44.92 -10.14
CA ASP A 416 5.55 -45.82 -11.25
C ASP A 416 4.92 -47.18 -10.95
N GLU A 417 3.93 -47.56 -11.74
CA GLU A 417 3.14 -48.79 -11.54
C GLU A 417 3.94 -50.06 -11.80
N ALA A 418 4.86 -50.04 -12.79
CA ALA A 418 5.66 -51.21 -13.16
C ALA A 418 6.68 -51.55 -12.08
N LEU A 419 7.31 -50.52 -11.51
CA LEU A 419 8.30 -50.67 -10.44
C LEU A 419 7.67 -50.67 -9.03
N LYS A 420 6.37 -50.36 -8.92
CA LYS A 420 5.63 -50.19 -7.65
C LYS A 420 6.34 -49.27 -6.66
N MET A 421 6.89 -48.15 -7.15
CA MET A 421 7.65 -47.20 -6.36
C MET A 421 7.41 -45.75 -6.80
N THR A 422 7.63 -44.81 -5.89
CA THR A 422 7.55 -43.37 -6.21
C THR A 422 8.93 -42.85 -6.61
N LEU A 423 9.05 -42.42 -7.86
CA LEU A 423 10.29 -41.96 -8.47
C LEU A 423 10.42 -40.43 -8.46
N PRO A 424 11.62 -39.88 -8.20
CA PRO A 424 11.88 -38.46 -8.33
C PRO A 424 11.91 -38.05 -9.81
N VAL A 425 11.06 -37.10 -10.16
CA VAL A 425 10.98 -36.49 -11.49
C VAL A 425 11.99 -35.35 -11.61
N LYS A 426 12.03 -34.46 -10.61
CA LYS A 426 13.01 -33.36 -10.57
C LYS A 426 13.19 -32.79 -9.16
N THR A 427 14.45 -32.50 -8.83
CA THR A 427 14.84 -31.86 -7.57
C THR A 427 15.27 -30.40 -7.80
N PHE A 428 14.83 -29.48 -6.94
CA PHE A 428 15.18 -28.06 -6.95
C PHE A 428 15.79 -27.66 -5.60
N LYS A 429 16.92 -26.93 -5.60
CA LYS A 429 17.41 -26.27 -4.38
C LYS A 429 16.50 -25.08 -4.07
N LEU A 430 15.96 -25.04 -2.86
CA LEU A 430 15.10 -23.93 -2.44
C LEU A 430 15.92 -22.67 -2.14
N PRO A 431 15.34 -21.48 -2.36
CA PRO A 431 15.93 -20.25 -1.89
C PRO A 431 15.97 -20.20 -0.35
N SER A 432 16.74 -19.26 0.18
CA SER A 432 16.77 -19.02 1.62
C SER A 432 15.39 -18.53 2.06
N VAL A 433 14.97 -18.94 3.25
CA VAL A 433 13.70 -18.47 3.82
C VAL A 433 13.72 -16.96 3.95
N THR A 434 12.77 -16.31 3.31
CA THR A 434 12.44 -14.91 3.61
C THR A 434 11.52 -14.91 4.81
N ALA A 435 11.97 -14.33 5.92
CA ALA A 435 11.09 -14.02 7.05
C ALA A 435 10.03 -13.01 6.62
N ASP A 436 8.82 -13.12 7.17
CA ASP A 436 7.78 -12.11 6.98
C ASP A 436 8.12 -10.89 7.86
N VAL A 437 8.94 -9.99 7.32
CA VAL A 437 9.33 -8.77 8.01
C VAL A 437 8.30 -7.68 7.69
N PRO A 438 7.79 -6.95 8.69
CA PRO A 438 6.91 -5.81 8.43
C PRO A 438 7.62 -4.78 7.56
N ALA A 439 6.86 -4.14 6.67
CA ALA A 439 7.34 -2.98 5.93
C ALA A 439 7.85 -1.94 6.94
N ALA A 440 9.02 -1.36 6.65
CA ALA A 440 9.57 -0.27 7.43
C ALA A 440 8.62 0.93 7.43
N ASP A 441 8.88 1.89 8.32
CA ASP A 441 8.04 3.06 8.52
C ASP A 441 7.78 3.77 7.18
N TYR A 442 6.50 3.90 6.84
CA TYR A 442 6.01 4.50 5.60
C TYR A 442 6.52 3.86 4.29
N ALA A 443 7.08 2.64 4.33
CA ALA A 443 7.59 1.97 3.15
C ALA A 443 6.47 1.42 2.25
N VAL A 444 6.62 1.60 0.94
CA VAL A 444 5.73 1.00 -0.06
C VAL A 444 6.03 -0.49 -0.18
N LYS A 445 4.99 -1.32 -0.04
CA LYS A 445 5.04 -2.77 -0.28
C LYS A 445 4.27 -3.09 -1.55
N LYS A 446 4.78 -4.02 -2.37
CA LYS A 446 4.07 -4.55 -3.52
C LYS A 446 3.47 -5.91 -3.16
N ILE A 447 2.16 -6.06 -3.34
CA ILE A 447 1.46 -7.33 -3.15
C ILE A 447 0.71 -7.72 -4.42
N SER A 448 0.49 -9.01 -4.61
CA SER A 448 -0.25 -9.55 -5.76
C SER A 448 -1.65 -9.91 -5.31
N VAL A 449 -2.67 -9.43 -6.01
CA VAL A 449 -4.09 -9.64 -5.73
C VAL A 449 -4.76 -10.07 -7.03
N ASN A 450 -5.34 -11.27 -7.08
CA ASN A 450 -5.93 -11.84 -8.30
C ASN A 450 -5.00 -11.76 -9.53
N ASP A 451 -3.73 -12.15 -9.36
CA ASP A 451 -2.66 -12.07 -10.38
C ASP A 451 -2.29 -10.64 -10.87
N LEU A 452 -2.85 -9.59 -10.27
CA LEU A 452 -2.50 -8.18 -10.53
C LEU A 452 -1.65 -7.61 -9.39
N MET A 453 -0.65 -6.82 -9.73
CA MET A 453 0.23 -6.18 -8.75
C MET A 453 -0.39 -4.86 -8.26
N ILE A 454 -0.38 -4.67 -6.95
CA ILE A 454 -0.74 -3.40 -6.31
C ILE A 454 0.39 -2.91 -5.41
N GLU A 455 0.45 -1.60 -5.22
CA GLU A 455 1.24 -0.96 -4.17
C GLU A 455 0.36 -0.66 -2.97
N THR A 456 0.88 -0.92 -1.79
CA THR A 456 0.23 -0.68 -0.51
C THR A 456 1.21 0.00 0.44
N GLN A 457 0.75 0.97 1.22
CA GLN A 457 1.60 1.76 2.11
C GLN A 457 0.77 2.30 3.28
N LEU A 458 1.28 2.18 4.51
CA LEU A 458 0.78 2.99 5.63
C LEU A 458 1.41 4.38 5.50
N LYS A 459 0.64 5.38 5.07
CA LYS A 459 1.12 6.74 4.75
C LYS A 459 1.20 7.64 5.99
N HIS A 460 0.27 7.47 6.91
CA HIS A 460 0.19 8.26 8.14
C HIS A 460 -0.30 7.38 9.30
N ALA A 461 0.15 7.72 10.51
CA ALA A 461 -0.34 7.14 11.75
C ALA A 461 -0.27 8.21 12.84
N SER A 462 -1.33 8.33 13.63
CA SER A 462 -1.38 9.20 14.81
C SER A 462 -2.16 8.53 15.93
N VAL A 463 -1.79 8.81 17.18
CA VAL A 463 -2.48 8.27 18.36
C VAL A 463 -2.73 9.33 19.42
N TYR A 464 -3.92 9.31 20.01
CA TYR A 464 -4.21 10.02 21.26
C TYR A 464 -4.75 9.05 22.32
N ALA A 465 -4.64 9.45 23.59
CA ALA A 465 -5.16 8.67 24.71
C ALA A 465 -6.57 9.16 25.09
N GLU A 466 -7.52 8.24 25.25
CA GLU A 466 -8.87 8.48 25.74
C GLU A 466 -9.36 7.22 26.48
N ASN A 467 -9.91 7.36 27.70
CA ASN A 467 -10.46 6.25 28.49
C ASN A 467 -9.54 5.01 28.56
N GLU A 468 -8.29 5.20 28.99
CA GLU A 468 -7.26 4.15 29.09
C GLU A 468 -6.93 3.42 27.75
N THR A 469 -7.39 3.97 26.64
CA THR A 469 -7.26 3.41 25.30
C THR A 469 -6.49 4.40 24.40
N GLY A 470 -5.52 3.88 23.65
CA GLY A 470 -4.89 4.58 22.53
C GLY A 470 -5.80 4.52 21.32
N LYS A 471 -6.36 5.67 20.94
CA LYS A 471 -7.20 5.85 19.76
C LYS A 471 -6.30 6.13 18.57
N TRP A 472 -6.11 5.13 17.72
CA TRP A 472 -5.25 5.19 16.54
C TRP A 472 -6.03 5.59 15.31
N SER A 473 -5.51 6.59 14.59
CA SER A 473 -5.94 6.96 13.24
C SER A 473 -4.80 6.66 12.27
N LEU A 474 -5.09 5.87 11.25
CA LEU A 474 -4.12 5.35 10.28
C LEU A 474 -4.62 5.67 8.87
N GLN A 475 -3.73 6.14 7.99
CA GLN A 475 -4.07 6.35 6.58
C GLN A 475 -3.34 5.33 5.71
N PHE A 476 -4.08 4.45 5.06
CA PHE A 476 -3.58 3.36 4.24
C PHE A 476 -3.79 3.66 2.75
N ARG A 477 -2.70 3.72 2.00
CA ARG A 477 -2.70 3.97 0.56
C ARG A 477 -2.69 2.65 -0.20
N VAL A 478 -3.53 2.54 -1.22
CA VAL A 478 -3.54 1.43 -2.17
C VAL A 478 -3.53 1.95 -3.60
N LYS A 479 -2.67 1.40 -4.47
CA LYS A 479 -2.56 1.78 -5.88
C LYS A 479 -2.49 0.56 -6.80
N ASN A 480 -3.31 0.55 -7.84
CA ASN A 480 -3.28 -0.49 -8.86
C ASN A 480 -2.14 -0.25 -9.86
N LEU A 481 -1.24 -1.23 -10.06
CA LEU A 481 -0.17 -1.15 -11.07
C LEU A 481 -0.54 -1.87 -12.38
N GLY A 482 -1.70 -2.54 -12.42
CA GLY A 482 -2.18 -3.26 -13.60
C GLY A 482 -2.86 -2.36 -14.62
N GLU A 483 -2.92 -2.86 -15.85
CA GLU A 483 -3.65 -2.24 -16.97
C GLU A 483 -5.16 -2.51 -16.94
N LYS A 484 -5.64 -3.27 -15.95
CA LYS A 484 -7.04 -3.67 -15.78
C LYS A 484 -7.59 -3.20 -14.43
N SER A 485 -8.90 -2.94 -14.39
CA SER A 485 -9.59 -2.66 -13.13
C SER A 485 -9.49 -3.86 -12.19
N LEU A 486 -9.31 -3.61 -10.90
CA LEU A 486 -9.17 -4.62 -9.84
C LEU A 486 -10.13 -4.31 -8.70
N LYS A 487 -11.01 -5.27 -8.38
CA LYS A 487 -11.78 -5.27 -7.13
C LYS A 487 -10.93 -5.89 -6.04
N LEU A 488 -10.66 -5.15 -4.97
CA LEU A 488 -9.93 -5.65 -3.80
C LEU A 488 -10.78 -6.69 -3.05
N PRO A 489 -10.17 -7.80 -2.58
CA PRO A 489 -10.76 -8.66 -1.58
C PRO A 489 -11.18 -7.86 -0.34
N ALA A 490 -12.20 -8.34 0.37
CA ALA A 490 -12.58 -7.82 1.68
C ALA A 490 -11.53 -8.23 2.71
N TYR A 491 -10.37 -7.58 2.67
CA TYR A 491 -9.28 -7.86 3.59
C TYR A 491 -9.69 -7.57 5.03
N GLU A 492 -9.29 -8.46 5.94
CA GLU A 492 -9.40 -8.24 7.37
C GLU A 492 -8.13 -7.55 7.88
N LEU A 493 -8.31 -6.39 8.52
CA LEU A 493 -7.22 -5.62 9.11
C LEU A 493 -7.23 -5.75 10.63
N SER A 494 -6.04 -5.93 11.18
CA SER A 494 -5.84 -5.99 12.63
C SER A 494 -4.52 -5.34 13.04
N ILE A 495 -4.47 -4.82 14.26
CA ILE A 495 -3.24 -4.39 14.91
C ILE A 495 -2.68 -5.55 15.72
N LEU A 496 -1.49 -6.00 15.34
CA LEU A 496 -0.68 -6.91 16.15
C LEU A 496 0.07 -6.13 17.22
N THR A 497 -0.09 -6.55 18.46
CA THR A 497 0.71 -6.03 19.58
C THR A 497 1.96 -6.88 19.79
N ASN A 498 2.99 -6.32 20.41
CA ASN A 498 4.22 -7.06 20.73
C ASN A 498 3.98 -8.19 21.75
N GLU A 499 2.91 -8.08 22.54
CA GLU A 499 2.42 -9.06 23.49
C GLU A 499 1.71 -10.25 22.82
N GLY A 500 1.42 -10.16 21.51
CA GLY A 500 0.84 -11.24 20.72
C GLY A 500 -0.68 -11.17 20.56
N TYR A 501 -1.32 -10.07 20.97
CA TYR A 501 -2.74 -9.84 20.72
C TYR A 501 -2.98 -9.32 19.31
N SER A 502 -4.13 -9.67 18.74
CA SER A 502 -4.62 -9.14 17.47
C SER A 502 -5.91 -8.36 17.74
N ILE A 503 -5.85 -7.05 17.51
CA ILE A 503 -6.95 -6.11 17.76
C ILE A 503 -7.59 -5.76 16.41
N PRO A 504 -8.90 -5.93 16.22
CA PRO A 504 -9.55 -5.63 14.95
C PRO A 504 -9.46 -4.13 14.63
N VAL A 505 -9.23 -3.81 13.35
CA VAL A 505 -9.26 -2.45 12.81
C VAL A 505 -10.59 -2.25 12.09
N ASN A 506 -11.24 -1.10 12.29
CA ASN A 506 -12.41 -0.76 11.49
C ASN A 506 -11.98 -0.46 10.05
N ALA A 507 -12.24 -1.40 9.15
CA ALA A 507 -11.85 -1.35 7.75
C ALA A 507 -13.05 -1.31 6.79
N LYS A 508 -14.21 -0.79 7.23
CA LYS A 508 -15.40 -0.66 6.36
C LYS A 508 -15.08 0.06 5.03
N ALA A 509 -14.22 1.08 5.08
CA ALA A 509 -13.78 1.84 3.91
C ALA A 509 -12.97 1.01 2.87
N LEU A 510 -12.43 -0.15 3.26
CA LEU A 510 -11.74 -1.06 2.34
C LEU A 510 -12.71 -2.09 1.71
N ALA A 511 -13.91 -2.27 2.28
CA ALA A 511 -14.88 -3.22 1.77
C ALA A 511 -15.38 -2.78 0.38
N ASN A 512 -15.29 -3.69 -0.61
CA ASN A 512 -15.74 -3.47 -2.00
C ASN A 512 -14.97 -2.40 -2.80
N VAL A 513 -13.77 -1.99 -2.37
CA VAL A 513 -12.96 -1.03 -3.13
C VAL A 513 -12.60 -1.60 -4.52
N THR A 514 -12.95 -0.85 -5.56
CA THR A 514 -12.52 -1.12 -6.93
C THR A 514 -11.55 -0.03 -7.39
N LEU A 515 -10.43 -0.44 -7.96
CA LEU A 515 -9.34 0.41 -8.46
C LEU A 515 -9.21 0.26 -9.97
N LYS A 516 -9.43 1.32 -10.72
CA LYS A 516 -9.12 1.45 -12.16
C LYS A 516 -7.61 1.31 -12.40
N PRO A 517 -7.18 1.09 -13.66
CA PRO A 517 -5.76 1.07 -13.99
C PRO A 517 -5.04 2.33 -13.49
N LEU A 518 -3.91 2.15 -12.80
CA LEU A 518 -3.10 3.23 -12.22
C LEU A 518 -3.79 4.09 -11.14
N GLU A 519 -5.03 3.78 -10.75
CA GLU A 519 -5.77 4.50 -9.71
C GLU A 519 -5.16 4.26 -8.33
N GLU A 520 -5.13 5.33 -7.54
CA GLU A 520 -4.69 5.38 -6.15
C GLU A 520 -5.85 5.82 -5.26
N LYS A 521 -5.98 5.18 -4.10
CA LYS A 521 -6.93 5.56 -3.05
C LYS A 521 -6.24 5.62 -1.69
N LEU A 522 -6.66 6.60 -0.89
CA LEU A 522 -6.32 6.71 0.52
C LEU A 522 -7.50 6.17 1.32
N ILE A 523 -7.21 5.41 2.37
CA ILE A 523 -8.21 4.72 3.18
C ILE A 523 -7.89 5.02 4.63
N ASP A 524 -8.78 5.75 5.28
CA ASP A 524 -8.67 6.00 6.71
C ASP A 524 -9.16 4.79 7.51
N LEU A 525 -8.37 4.41 8.50
CA LEU A 525 -8.58 3.26 9.36
C LEU A 525 -8.48 3.72 10.81
N ASN A 526 -9.38 3.21 11.66
CA ASN A 526 -9.39 3.53 13.08
C ASN A 526 -9.27 2.25 13.92
N ALA A 527 -8.54 2.34 15.03
CA ALA A 527 -8.36 1.23 15.95
C ALA A 527 -8.21 1.70 17.40
N ASP A 528 -8.73 0.89 18.30
CA ASP A 528 -8.71 1.13 19.75
C ASP A 528 -7.76 0.14 20.40
N VAL A 529 -6.61 0.64 20.89
CA VAL A 529 -5.56 -0.20 21.48
C VAL A 529 -5.37 0.15 22.95
N PRO A 530 -5.62 -0.76 23.91
CA PRO A 530 -5.42 -0.50 25.33
C PRO A 530 -4.03 0.07 25.65
N LEU A 531 -3.94 1.14 26.45
CA LEU A 531 -2.67 1.86 26.73
C LEU A 531 -1.65 1.02 27.50
N ASN A 532 -2.06 -0.05 28.17
CA ASN A 532 -1.17 -1.00 28.82
C ASN A 532 -0.33 -1.82 27.83
N MET A 533 -0.70 -1.85 26.55
CA MET A 533 0.09 -2.47 25.47
C MET A 533 1.21 -1.53 25.01
N LYS A 534 2.30 -2.11 24.48
CA LYS A 534 3.45 -1.37 23.92
C LYS A 534 3.09 -0.63 22.62
N GLN A 535 2.53 0.57 22.77
CA GLN A 535 2.04 1.43 21.69
C GLN A 535 3.08 1.73 20.58
N ASN A 536 4.37 1.71 20.90
CA ASN A 536 5.45 2.00 19.96
C ASN A 536 5.96 0.78 19.16
N MET A 537 5.37 -0.39 19.36
CA MET A 537 5.76 -1.63 18.66
C MET A 537 4.57 -2.30 17.95
N LEU A 538 3.53 -1.53 17.67
CA LEU A 538 2.34 -2.01 16.96
C LEU A 538 2.62 -2.26 15.47
N GLN A 539 1.94 -3.23 14.89
CA GLN A 539 2.01 -3.53 13.46
C GLN A 539 0.61 -3.70 12.88
N LEU A 540 0.36 -3.09 11.71
CA LEU A 540 -0.85 -3.32 10.94
C LEU A 540 -0.70 -4.59 10.11
N GLN A 541 -1.54 -5.59 10.38
CA GLN A 541 -1.62 -6.84 9.62
C GLN A 541 -2.82 -6.78 8.65
N LEU A 542 -2.55 -7.13 7.40
CA LEU A 542 -3.53 -7.26 6.33
C LEU A 542 -3.71 -8.74 6.00
N THR A 543 -4.90 -9.31 6.18
CA THR A 543 -5.19 -10.74 5.98
C THR A 543 -6.27 -10.93 4.92
N GLU A 544 -6.04 -11.85 3.98
CA GLU A 544 -7.08 -12.20 2.99
C GLU A 544 -8.29 -12.83 3.69
N PRO A 545 -9.52 -12.61 3.16
CA PRO A 545 -10.73 -13.17 3.76
C PRO A 545 -10.65 -14.69 3.89
N ALA A 546 -11.22 -15.23 4.96
CA ALA A 546 -11.32 -16.67 5.18
C ALA A 546 -12.10 -17.34 4.04
N VAL A 547 -11.51 -18.38 3.45
CA VAL A 547 -12.19 -19.27 2.49
C VAL A 547 -12.27 -20.65 3.12
N GLU A 548 -13.45 -21.28 3.07
CA GLU A 548 -13.67 -22.59 3.66
C GLU A 548 -12.67 -23.63 3.10
N GLY A 549 -12.03 -24.38 4.01
CA GLY A 549 -10.97 -25.34 3.66
C GLY A 549 -9.59 -24.74 3.38
N ARG A 550 -9.43 -23.41 3.41
CA ARG A 550 -8.15 -22.72 3.17
C ARG A 550 -7.65 -21.98 4.40
N ILE A 551 -6.34 -22.04 4.65
CA ILE A 551 -5.68 -21.23 5.69
C ILE A 551 -5.41 -19.84 5.11
N SER A 552 -6.00 -18.80 5.71
CA SER A 552 -5.74 -17.41 5.35
C SER A 552 -4.45 -16.90 6.01
N PHE A 553 -3.46 -16.58 5.18
CA PHE A 553 -2.21 -15.98 5.64
C PHE A 553 -2.25 -14.45 5.49
N PRO A 554 -1.48 -13.72 6.31
CA PRO A 554 -1.30 -12.30 6.12
C PRO A 554 -0.71 -11.99 4.74
N ALA A 555 -1.38 -11.13 3.98
CA ALA A 555 -0.87 -10.60 2.72
C ALA A 555 0.26 -9.59 2.96
N ALA A 556 0.16 -8.81 4.04
CA ALA A 556 1.16 -7.81 4.39
C ALA A 556 1.16 -7.45 5.89
N HIS A 557 2.31 -6.91 6.33
CA HIS A 557 2.53 -6.33 7.64
C HIS A 557 3.20 -4.97 7.47
N TYR A 558 2.81 -3.97 8.27
CA TYR A 558 3.40 -2.62 8.29
C TYR A 558 3.71 -2.25 9.72
N LYS A 559 4.89 -1.70 10.00
CA LYS A 559 5.12 -1.03 11.28
C LYS A 559 4.20 0.17 11.38
N ILE A 560 3.58 0.38 12.54
CA ILE A 560 2.81 1.58 12.85
C ILE A 560 3.75 2.54 13.60
N PRO A 561 4.19 3.65 12.98
CA PRO A 561 5.05 4.62 13.63
C PRO A 561 4.32 5.25 14.82
N TYR A 562 5.00 5.33 15.96
CA TYR A 562 4.46 6.01 17.13
C TYR A 562 4.57 7.51 16.95
N ALA A 563 3.47 8.14 16.56
CA ALA A 563 3.32 9.58 16.54
C ALA A 563 2.15 9.96 17.43
N GLN A 564 2.46 10.38 18.66
CA GLN A 564 1.45 10.97 19.52
C GLN A 564 0.87 12.21 18.81
N GLU A 565 -0.45 12.32 18.75
CA GLU A 565 -1.18 13.49 18.26
C GLU A 565 -0.86 14.66 19.21
N GLY A 566 0.28 15.34 19.00
CA GLY A 566 1.01 15.94 20.11
C GLY A 566 2.11 16.94 19.76
N LYS A 567 2.00 17.67 18.64
CA LYS A 567 2.47 19.06 18.61
C LYS A 567 1.22 19.92 18.61
N SER A 568 1.13 20.87 19.53
CA SER A 568 0.00 21.81 19.52
C SER A 568 -0.12 22.38 18.12
N HIS A 569 -1.29 22.21 17.51
CA HIS A 569 -1.57 22.84 16.21
C HIS A 569 -1.64 24.38 16.37
N LEU A 570 -1.59 24.90 17.61
CA LEU A 570 -1.60 26.31 17.92
C LEU A 570 -0.31 26.98 17.38
N GLY A 571 -0.48 27.93 16.47
CA GLY A 571 0.61 28.72 15.91
C GLY A 571 1.49 27.98 14.88
N SER A 572 1.36 26.66 14.73
CA SER A 572 2.17 25.84 13.82
C SER A 572 1.33 25.25 12.69
N GLU A 573 1.78 25.46 11.46
CA GLU A 573 1.14 24.84 10.30
C GLU A 573 1.59 23.39 10.13
N ASN A 574 0.62 22.51 9.87
CA ASN A 574 0.81 21.11 9.57
C ASN A 574 0.20 20.78 8.21
N VAL A 575 0.87 19.95 7.42
CA VAL A 575 0.34 19.50 6.13
C VAL A 575 -0.46 18.23 6.33
N ILE A 576 -1.69 18.22 5.85
CA ILE A 576 -2.57 17.04 5.80
C ILE A 576 -2.86 16.66 4.35
N GLU A 577 -3.05 15.38 4.10
CA GLU A 577 -3.46 14.85 2.79
C GLU A 577 -4.73 14.01 2.98
N ASN A 578 -5.75 14.28 2.17
CA ASN A 578 -7.00 13.53 2.14
C ASN A 578 -7.52 13.46 0.69
N ASP A 579 -8.70 12.87 0.49
CA ASP A 579 -9.29 12.66 -0.84
C ASP A 579 -9.61 13.98 -1.58
N HIS A 580 -9.73 15.10 -0.86
CA HIS A 580 -9.96 16.43 -1.43
C HIS A 580 -8.66 17.13 -1.83
N GLY A 581 -7.53 16.79 -1.22
CA GLY A 581 -6.26 17.38 -1.59
C GLY A 581 -5.21 17.36 -0.50
N THR A 582 -4.25 18.28 -0.63
CA THR A 582 -3.16 18.47 0.33
C THR A 582 -3.28 19.88 0.87
N PHE A 583 -3.47 20.01 2.17
CA PHE A 583 -3.79 21.27 2.83
C PHE A 583 -2.79 21.59 3.93
N GLY A 584 -2.35 22.85 4.00
CA GLY A 584 -1.66 23.40 5.16
C GLY A 584 -2.71 23.86 6.16
N VAL A 585 -2.70 23.30 7.38
CA VAL A 585 -3.69 23.59 8.41
C VAL A 585 -3.01 24.09 9.66
N LYS A 586 -3.56 25.16 10.23
CA LYS A 586 -3.05 25.80 11.45
C LYS A 586 -4.21 26.23 12.34
N LEU A 587 -4.12 25.92 13.64
CA LEU A 587 -4.95 26.54 14.66
C LEU A 587 -4.28 27.88 15.01
N ASN A 588 -4.87 29.00 14.58
CA ASN A 588 -4.28 30.32 14.77
C ASN A 588 -4.42 30.81 16.20
N SER A 589 -5.61 30.69 16.76
CA SER A 589 -5.91 31.13 18.12
C SER A 589 -7.03 30.29 18.73
N TYR A 590 -7.09 30.37 20.05
CA TYR A 590 -8.15 29.81 20.89
C TYR A 590 -8.54 30.88 21.89
N GLN A 591 -9.83 31.15 22.01
CA GLN A 591 -10.41 32.04 23.01
C GLN A 591 -11.52 31.32 23.76
N ARG A 592 -11.59 31.56 25.06
CA ARG A 592 -12.70 31.16 25.93
C ARG A 592 -13.35 32.41 26.47
N LEU A 593 -14.58 32.69 26.05
CA LEU A 593 -15.26 33.95 26.30
C LEU A 593 -16.55 33.67 27.07
N PRO A 594 -16.89 34.44 28.11
CA PRO A 594 -18.21 34.35 28.74
C PRO A 594 -19.32 34.55 27.70
N TRP A 595 -20.34 33.71 27.74
CA TRP A 595 -21.50 33.79 26.85
C TRP A 595 -22.75 33.23 27.53
N GLY A 596 -23.72 34.11 27.84
CA GLY A 596 -24.92 33.74 28.58
C GLY A 596 -24.59 33.13 29.96
N ASP A 597 -25.09 31.92 30.23
CA ASP A 597 -24.89 31.18 31.48
C ASP A 597 -23.64 30.26 31.46
N GLY A 598 -22.84 30.31 30.39
CA GLY A 598 -21.62 29.51 30.23
C GLY A 598 -20.48 30.30 29.60
N ASP A 599 -19.54 29.58 29.00
CA ASP A 599 -18.50 30.14 28.16
C ASP A 599 -18.61 29.58 26.74
N GLN A 600 -18.27 30.41 25.76
CA GLN A 600 -18.03 30.01 24.38
C GLN A 600 -16.53 29.80 24.15
N ILE A 601 -16.20 28.70 23.48
CA ILE A 601 -14.91 28.45 22.87
C ILE A 601 -14.97 28.99 21.44
N ALA A 602 -14.03 29.85 21.06
CA ALA A 602 -13.83 30.30 19.68
C ALA A 602 -12.43 29.93 19.21
N ALA A 603 -12.35 29.01 18.24
CA ALA A 603 -11.10 28.53 17.67
C ALA A 603 -10.94 28.99 16.22
N ARG A 604 -9.92 29.80 15.93
CA ARG A 604 -9.63 30.29 14.57
C ARG A 604 -8.70 29.32 13.86
N ILE A 605 -9.12 28.78 12.73
CA ILE A 605 -8.39 27.79 11.94
C ILE A 605 -8.15 28.35 10.55
N SER A 606 -6.93 28.22 10.03
CA SER A 606 -6.62 28.51 8.63
C SER A 606 -6.34 27.23 7.85
N ILE A 607 -6.91 27.13 6.66
CA ILE A 607 -6.74 26.03 5.71
C ILE A 607 -6.21 26.60 4.40
N ARG A 608 -4.98 26.23 4.02
CA ARG A 608 -4.32 26.64 2.78
C ARG A 608 -4.25 25.51 1.77
N ASN A 609 -4.62 25.76 0.53
CA ASN A 609 -4.42 24.81 -0.56
C ASN A 609 -2.93 24.78 -0.97
N THR A 610 -2.28 23.62 -0.83
CA THR A 610 -0.85 23.48 -1.19
C THR A 610 -0.62 22.97 -2.61
N LYS A 611 -1.69 22.60 -3.33
CA LYS A 611 -1.62 22.11 -4.71
C LYS A 611 -1.58 23.27 -5.71
N ALA A 612 -1.10 22.94 -6.92
CA ALA A 612 -1.06 23.87 -8.05
C ALA A 612 -2.41 24.05 -8.78
N LEU A 613 -3.47 23.35 -8.35
CA LEU A 613 -4.82 23.44 -8.90
C LEU A 613 -5.79 23.94 -7.84
N THR A 614 -6.86 24.63 -8.27
CA THR A 614 -7.97 25.02 -7.40
C THR A 614 -8.67 23.80 -6.81
N VAL A 615 -9.04 23.87 -5.53
CA VAL A 615 -9.73 22.81 -4.80
C VAL A 615 -11.02 23.36 -4.19
N GLN A 616 -12.08 22.55 -4.19
CA GLN A 616 -13.33 22.83 -3.49
C GLN A 616 -13.27 22.19 -2.10
N LEU A 617 -13.62 22.95 -1.06
CA LEU A 617 -13.82 22.41 0.29
C LEU A 617 -15.21 21.74 0.35
N PRO A 618 -15.31 20.54 0.96
CA PRO A 618 -16.59 19.91 1.21
C PRO A 618 -17.39 20.68 2.27
N GLU A 619 -18.66 20.32 2.44
CA GLU A 619 -19.46 20.80 3.57
C GLU A 619 -18.94 20.17 4.86
N LEU A 620 -18.46 20.98 5.79
CA LEU A 620 -17.78 20.53 7.00
C LEU A 620 -18.69 20.67 8.22
N LYS A 621 -18.64 19.69 9.11
CA LYS A 621 -19.18 19.75 10.48
C LYS A 621 -18.05 19.62 11.48
N ALA A 622 -18.17 20.33 12.60
CA ALA A 622 -17.18 20.27 13.67
C ALA A 622 -17.61 19.31 14.77
N GLN A 623 -16.70 18.42 15.18
CA GLN A 623 -16.78 17.73 16.47
C GLN A 623 -15.75 18.35 17.42
N VAL A 624 -16.22 18.77 18.59
CA VAL A 624 -15.40 19.49 19.56
C VAL A 624 -15.43 18.74 20.88
N LYS A 625 -14.25 18.37 21.39
CA LYS A 625 -14.10 17.74 22.70
C LYS A 625 -13.16 18.56 23.58
N ALA A 626 -13.59 18.82 24.81
CA ALA A 626 -12.78 19.40 25.87
C ALA A 626 -12.47 18.30 26.90
N ASP A 627 -11.24 17.80 26.92
CA ASP A 627 -10.87 16.53 27.56
C ASP A 627 -11.83 15.38 27.17
N MET A 628 -12.59 14.85 28.13
CA MET A 628 -13.59 13.79 27.88
C MET A 628 -14.99 14.33 27.57
N ARG A 629 -15.20 15.65 27.71
CA ARG A 629 -16.51 16.24 27.50
C ARG A 629 -16.73 16.53 26.02
N ASP A 630 -17.78 15.93 25.47
CA ASP A 630 -18.23 16.22 24.12
C ASP A 630 -19.05 17.51 24.10
N LEU A 631 -18.62 18.48 23.29
CA LEU A 631 -19.26 19.78 23.06
C LEU A 631 -19.84 19.87 21.64
N SER A 632 -19.77 18.78 20.85
CA SER A 632 -20.13 18.77 19.43
C SER A 632 -21.60 19.13 19.16
N SER A 633 -22.51 18.92 20.13
CA SER A 633 -23.92 19.32 20.00
C SER A 633 -24.13 20.83 19.92
N THR A 634 -23.15 21.61 20.38
CA THR A 634 -23.15 23.09 20.34
C THR A 634 -22.13 23.63 19.35
N ALA A 635 -21.43 22.74 18.62
CA ALA A 635 -20.35 23.14 17.74
C ALA A 635 -20.88 23.72 16.43
N GLN A 636 -20.36 24.87 16.02
CA GLN A 636 -20.72 25.52 14.76
C GLN A 636 -19.48 26.03 14.04
N ILE A 637 -19.52 25.98 12.70
CA ILE A 637 -18.46 26.51 11.84
C ILE A 637 -18.95 27.84 11.26
N VAL A 638 -18.10 28.87 11.37
CA VAL A 638 -18.33 30.18 10.77
C VAL A 638 -17.25 30.43 9.74
N ILE A 639 -17.64 30.66 8.49
CA ILE A 639 -16.73 31.03 7.40
C ILE A 639 -17.08 32.47 6.98
N PRO A 640 -16.34 33.49 7.46
CA PRO A 640 -16.67 34.90 7.22
C PRO A 640 -16.99 35.32 5.79
N ASN A 641 -16.37 34.68 4.79
CA ASN A 641 -16.50 35.05 3.39
C ASN A 641 -17.31 34.05 2.55
N ASP A 642 -17.93 33.04 3.16
CA ASP A 642 -18.56 31.91 2.47
C ASP A 642 -17.63 31.25 1.42
N GLN A 643 -16.30 31.37 1.61
CA GLN A 643 -15.31 30.90 0.65
C GLN A 643 -15.20 29.38 0.72
N THR A 644 -15.67 28.71 -0.32
CA THR A 644 -15.63 27.25 -0.43
C THR A 644 -14.67 26.75 -1.50
N THR A 645 -14.08 27.65 -2.30
CA THR A 645 -13.01 27.34 -3.27
C THR A 645 -11.68 27.94 -2.84
N LEU A 646 -10.60 27.20 -3.06
CA LEU A 646 -9.22 27.61 -2.76
C LEU A 646 -8.36 27.46 -4.00
N ALA A 647 -7.94 28.58 -4.60
CA ALA A 647 -6.91 28.63 -5.63
C ALA A 647 -5.55 28.16 -5.09
N PRO A 648 -4.54 27.93 -5.94
CA PRO A 648 -3.21 27.52 -5.51
C PRO A 648 -2.62 28.49 -4.48
N ASN A 649 -2.17 27.95 -3.34
CA ASN A 649 -1.62 28.71 -2.20
C ASN A 649 -2.61 29.67 -1.51
N GLU A 650 -3.89 29.63 -1.86
CA GLU A 650 -4.94 30.42 -1.22
C GLU A 650 -5.32 29.82 0.14
N THR A 651 -5.62 30.69 1.11
CA THR A 651 -5.96 30.31 2.48
C THR A 651 -7.35 30.82 2.82
N VAL A 652 -8.22 29.94 3.32
CA VAL A 652 -9.46 30.33 4.00
C VAL A 652 -9.25 30.33 5.50
N GLU A 653 -9.90 31.26 6.18
CA GLU A 653 -10.02 31.27 7.63
C GLU A 653 -11.45 30.90 8.03
N LEU A 654 -11.56 29.98 8.99
CA LEU A 654 -12.82 29.57 9.59
C LEU A 654 -12.72 29.61 11.11
N TYR A 655 -13.86 29.76 11.77
CA TYR A 655 -13.97 29.75 13.22
C TYR A 655 -14.83 28.56 13.62
N VAL A 656 -14.39 27.82 14.63
CA VAL A 656 -15.18 26.78 15.28
C VAL A 656 -15.63 27.32 16.64
N LEU A 657 -16.92 27.48 16.81
CA LEU A 657 -17.57 27.88 18.06
C LEU A 657 -18.09 26.65 18.78
N ALA A 658 -18.00 26.60 20.11
CA ALA A 658 -18.67 25.57 20.93
C ALA A 658 -18.92 26.08 22.36
N ASN A 659 -20.03 25.70 22.99
CA ASN A 659 -20.37 26.15 24.33
C ASN A 659 -19.86 25.16 25.39
N VAL A 660 -19.33 25.67 26.48
CA VAL A 660 -18.80 24.91 27.61
C VAL A 660 -19.26 25.57 28.91
N PRO A 661 -19.70 24.83 29.94
CA PRO A 661 -20.06 25.46 31.20
C PRO A 661 -18.88 26.20 31.83
N TYR A 662 -19.15 27.39 32.37
CA TYR A 662 -18.12 28.28 32.89
C TYR A 662 -17.26 27.63 34.00
N SER A 663 -17.84 26.72 34.78
CA SER A 663 -17.14 26.00 35.85
C SER A 663 -16.27 24.83 35.38
N TYR A 664 -16.42 24.39 34.12
CA TYR A 664 -15.68 23.25 33.59
C TYR A 664 -14.24 23.63 33.26
N LYS A 665 -13.28 22.99 33.91
CA LYS A 665 -11.85 23.14 33.61
C LYS A 665 -11.41 21.96 32.74
N PHE A 666 -10.69 22.25 31.67
CA PHE A 666 -10.10 21.24 30.79
C PHE A 666 -8.68 21.60 30.44
N ASN A 667 -7.86 20.60 30.13
CA ASN A 667 -6.44 20.77 29.79
C ASN A 667 -6.16 20.50 28.31
N GLN A 668 -7.11 19.91 27.58
CA GLN A 668 -6.98 19.57 26.18
C GLN A 668 -8.24 19.95 25.40
N LEU A 669 -8.06 20.58 24.25
CA LEU A 669 -9.11 20.84 23.27
C LEU A 669 -8.80 20.08 21.99
N ARG A 670 -9.78 19.30 21.52
CA ARG A 670 -9.71 18.57 20.26
C ARG A 670 -10.85 19.01 19.36
N ILE A 671 -10.51 19.36 18.12
CA ILE A 671 -11.43 19.81 17.09
C ILE A 671 -11.22 18.92 15.87
N GLU A 672 -12.24 18.16 15.50
CA GLU A 672 -12.27 17.41 14.25
C GLU A 672 -13.23 18.09 13.28
N LEU A 673 -12.80 18.31 12.04
CA LEU A 673 -13.72 18.68 10.97
C LEU A 673 -14.00 17.44 10.14
N GLN A 674 -15.28 17.18 9.87
CA GLN A 674 -15.76 15.97 9.22
C GLN A 674 -16.72 16.33 8.09
N GLU A 675 -16.67 15.57 7.00
CA GLU A 675 -17.68 15.58 5.93
C GLU A 675 -18.69 14.47 6.21
N VAL A 676 -19.98 14.83 6.15
CA VAL A 676 -21.08 13.89 6.40
C VAL A 676 -21.87 13.73 5.10
N SER A 677 -21.85 12.52 4.55
CA SER A 677 -22.61 12.15 3.35
C SER A 677 -23.52 10.95 3.65
N GLY A 678 -24.76 11.23 4.04
CA GLY A 678 -25.70 10.18 4.50
C GLY A 678 -25.29 9.62 5.87
N GLU A 679 -25.13 8.30 5.97
CA GLU A 679 -24.59 7.64 7.17
C GLU A 679 -23.05 7.63 7.21
N ASP A 680 -22.39 7.94 6.09
CA ASP A 680 -20.93 7.94 5.99
C ASP A 680 -20.36 9.26 6.53
N VAL A 681 -19.54 9.14 7.58
CA VAL A 681 -18.81 10.25 8.19
C VAL A 681 -17.33 10.06 7.90
N THR A 682 -16.74 11.01 7.18
CA THR A 682 -15.32 11.00 6.84
C THR A 682 -14.60 12.16 7.51
N ARG A 683 -13.42 11.91 8.06
CA ARG A 683 -12.65 12.94 8.77
C ARG A 683 -11.89 13.78 7.75
N PHE A 684 -12.15 15.08 7.70
CA PHE A 684 -11.39 16.02 6.88
C PHE A 684 -10.07 16.40 7.54
N LEU A 685 -10.10 16.78 8.83
CA LEU A 685 -8.91 17.09 9.63
C LEU A 685 -9.16 16.87 11.13
N SER A 686 -8.08 16.73 11.91
CA SER A 686 -8.09 16.71 13.39
C SER A 686 -7.05 17.68 13.91
N LEU A 687 -7.43 18.51 14.88
CA LEU A 687 -6.56 19.44 15.59
C LEU A 687 -6.66 19.16 17.07
N ASN A 688 -5.52 19.19 17.74
CA ASN A 688 -5.42 19.05 19.18
C ASN A 688 -4.52 20.15 19.77
N THR A 689 -4.91 20.73 20.90
CA THR A 689 -4.06 21.61 21.68
C THR A 689 -4.19 21.35 23.18
N ARG A 690 -3.05 21.33 23.87
CA ARG A 690 -2.95 21.38 25.33
C ARG A 690 -2.62 22.78 25.85
N ALA A 691 -2.29 23.70 24.95
CA ALA A 691 -2.09 25.10 25.25
C ALA A 691 -3.46 25.79 25.27
N VAL A 692 -4.27 25.46 26.29
CA VAL A 692 -5.64 25.98 26.49
C VAL A 692 -5.67 27.19 27.43
N ASN A 693 -4.52 27.85 27.61
CA ASN A 693 -4.48 29.12 28.34
C ASN A 693 -5.18 30.19 27.51
N ASN A 694 -6.29 30.69 28.02
CA ASN A 694 -7.08 31.74 27.37
C ASN A 694 -6.34 33.08 27.45
N VAL A 695 -5.69 33.48 26.35
CA VAL A 695 -5.05 34.79 26.21
C VAL A 695 -5.82 35.59 25.18
N VAL A 696 -6.70 36.48 25.65
CA VAL A 696 -7.36 37.46 24.80
C VAL A 696 -6.41 38.63 24.59
N ASN A 697 -6.25 39.08 23.34
CA ASN A 697 -5.38 40.20 22.99
C ASN A 697 -5.83 41.47 23.72
N GLN A 698 -4.90 42.18 24.35
CA GLN A 698 -5.18 43.40 25.12
C GLN A 698 -4.75 44.63 24.33
N VAL A 699 -5.61 45.65 24.31
CA VAL A 699 -5.40 46.94 23.66
C VAL A 699 -5.35 47.99 24.76
N ALA A 700 -4.29 48.82 24.76
CA ALA A 700 -4.13 49.86 25.76
C ALA A 700 -5.18 50.97 25.58
N ALA A 701 -5.48 51.72 26.65
CA ALA A 701 -6.48 52.78 26.58
C ALA A 701 -6.06 53.89 25.62
N GLY A 702 -7.02 54.37 24.82
CA GLY A 702 -6.79 55.35 23.74
C GLY A 702 -6.18 54.80 22.45
N GLU A 703 -5.67 53.56 22.45
CA GLU A 703 -5.21 52.88 21.24
C GLU A 703 -6.38 52.30 20.44
N SER A 704 -6.12 51.97 19.17
CA SER A 704 -7.09 51.32 18.29
C SER A 704 -6.74 49.86 18.02
N TYR A 705 -7.74 49.07 17.66
CA TYR A 705 -7.55 47.74 17.09
C TYR A 705 -8.22 47.63 15.73
N ARG A 706 -7.80 46.63 14.96
CA ARG A 706 -8.29 46.39 13.60
C ARG A 706 -9.16 45.14 13.57
N ILE A 707 -10.26 45.25 12.85
CA ILE A 707 -11.05 44.14 12.35
C ILE A 707 -10.54 43.88 10.93
N ASP A 708 -9.93 42.72 10.71
CA ASP A 708 -9.35 42.32 9.41
C ASP A 708 -10.27 41.41 8.60
N THR A 709 -11.45 41.08 9.14
CA THR A 709 -12.48 40.27 8.51
C THR A 709 -12.86 40.85 7.14
N PRO A 710 -12.62 40.12 6.03
CA PRO A 710 -12.87 40.67 4.71
C PRO A 710 -14.34 41.05 4.49
N GLY A 711 -14.58 42.22 3.89
CA GLY A 711 -15.93 42.78 3.70
C GLY A 711 -16.42 43.60 4.89
N LYS A 712 -15.80 43.47 6.07
CA LYS A 712 -16.13 44.17 7.31
C LYS A 712 -14.91 44.84 7.96
N LYS A 713 -13.87 45.16 7.17
CA LYS A 713 -12.64 45.74 7.68
C LYS A 713 -12.90 47.09 8.32
N ALA A 714 -12.42 47.27 9.55
CA ALA A 714 -12.61 48.49 10.30
C ALA A 714 -11.50 48.72 11.32
N GLU A 715 -11.34 49.96 11.75
CA GLU A 715 -10.54 50.35 12.90
C GLU A 715 -11.47 50.83 14.01
N VAL A 716 -11.30 50.28 15.22
CA VAL A 716 -12.14 50.57 16.37
C VAL A 716 -11.29 51.15 17.50
N ARG A 717 -11.74 52.24 18.11
CA ARG A 717 -11.08 52.89 19.25
C ARG A 717 -12.08 53.50 20.22
N GLU A 718 -11.69 53.63 21.49
CA GLU A 718 -12.45 54.38 22.48
C GLU A 718 -12.49 55.87 22.09
N ARG A 719 -13.69 56.44 21.96
CA ARG A 719 -13.90 57.89 21.87
C ARG A 719 -14.03 58.49 23.26
N MET A 720 -14.87 57.88 24.10
CA MET A 720 -15.18 58.33 25.45
C MET A 720 -15.77 57.21 26.29
N SER A 721 -15.40 57.13 27.57
CA SER A 721 -16.14 56.37 28.58
C SER A 721 -16.51 57.26 29.77
N THR A 722 -17.72 57.10 30.29
CA THR A 722 -18.23 57.82 31.47
C THR A 722 -19.13 56.92 32.31
N VAL A 723 -19.40 57.33 33.55
CA VAL A 723 -20.22 56.56 34.51
C VAL A 723 -21.37 57.43 34.99
N TYR A 724 -22.60 56.96 34.77
CA TYR A 724 -23.81 57.53 35.36
C TYR A 724 -24.01 56.93 36.74
N GLN A 725 -23.79 57.74 37.77
CA GLN A 725 -23.97 57.35 39.17
C GLN A 725 -25.45 57.39 39.56
N ASP A 726 -25.89 56.40 40.31
CA ASP A 726 -27.21 56.37 40.96
C ASP A 726 -27.09 55.72 42.34
N SER A 727 -28.09 55.92 43.20
CA SER A 727 -28.19 55.39 44.56
C SER A 727 -28.21 53.86 44.64
N SER A 728 -28.63 53.16 43.57
CA SER A 728 -28.82 51.70 43.57
C SER A 728 -27.70 50.92 42.87
N SER A 729 -27.13 51.51 41.82
CA SER A 729 -26.16 50.91 40.92
C SER A 729 -25.52 52.01 40.09
N ASN A 730 -24.39 51.74 39.44
CA ASN A 730 -23.78 52.61 38.44
C ASN A 730 -24.12 52.13 37.03
N LEU A 731 -24.01 52.99 36.02
CA LEU A 731 -24.08 52.58 34.62
C LEU A 731 -22.82 53.08 33.91
N ILE A 732 -22.03 52.15 33.37
CA ILE A 732 -20.90 52.48 32.51
C ILE A 732 -21.42 52.68 31.09
N TYR A 733 -21.01 53.76 30.46
CA TYR A 733 -21.35 54.12 29.09
C TYR A 733 -20.05 54.41 28.33
N THR A 734 -19.87 53.74 27.20
CA THR A 734 -18.69 53.83 26.35
C THR A 734 -19.09 54.10 24.91
N GLU A 735 -18.42 55.04 24.28
CA GLU A 735 -18.54 55.37 22.88
C GLU A 735 -17.29 54.89 22.15
N LEU A 736 -17.48 54.11 21.10
CA LEU A 736 -16.43 53.64 20.21
C LEU A 736 -16.59 54.33 18.85
N GLU A 737 -15.48 54.81 18.30
CA GLU A 737 -15.39 55.19 16.90
C GLU A 737 -14.96 53.97 16.09
N MET A 738 -15.84 53.53 15.18
CA MET A 738 -15.57 52.44 14.23
C MET A 738 -15.45 53.03 12.82
N THR A 739 -14.23 53.11 12.31
CA THR A 739 -13.92 53.67 10.99
C THR A 739 -13.77 52.56 9.96
N SER A 740 -14.56 52.60 8.89
CA SER A 740 -14.50 51.63 7.80
C SER A 740 -13.16 51.70 7.06
N GLN A 741 -12.47 50.56 6.95
CA GLN A 741 -11.25 50.40 6.16
C GLN A 741 -11.50 49.66 4.83
N GLU A 742 -12.77 49.50 4.45
CA GLU A 742 -13.16 48.92 3.17
C GLU A 742 -12.98 49.90 2.01
N THR A 743 -12.74 49.36 0.80
CA THR A 743 -12.58 50.19 -0.42
C THR A 743 -13.92 50.51 -1.10
N ARG A 744 -15.03 49.94 -0.60
CA ARG A 744 -16.39 50.12 -1.11
C ARG A 744 -17.36 50.28 0.07
N GLN A 745 -18.57 50.75 -0.21
CA GLN A 745 -19.64 50.74 0.79
C GLN A 745 -19.99 49.32 1.23
N SER A 746 -19.90 49.04 2.52
CA SER A 746 -20.26 47.74 3.12
C SER A 746 -20.96 47.92 4.47
N LYS A 747 -21.64 46.87 4.93
CA LYS A 747 -22.11 46.82 6.31
C LYS A 747 -20.89 46.59 7.22
N GLN A 748 -20.83 47.30 8.33
CA GLN A 748 -19.80 47.09 9.34
C GLN A 748 -20.06 45.77 10.12
N ALA A 749 -19.03 45.25 10.78
CA ALA A 749 -19.21 44.17 11.75
C ALA A 749 -20.15 44.61 12.88
N GLN A 750 -21.12 43.76 13.23
CA GLN A 750 -21.86 43.89 14.48
C GLN A 750 -20.92 43.62 15.62
N LEU A 751 -20.79 44.57 16.54
CA LEU A 751 -20.02 44.37 17.76
C LEU A 751 -20.91 43.78 18.85
N VAL A 752 -20.35 42.84 19.60
CA VAL A 752 -20.88 42.38 20.89
C VAL A 752 -19.83 42.62 21.96
N ALA A 753 -20.26 42.91 23.18
CA ALA A 753 -19.33 43.33 24.21
C ALA A 753 -19.76 42.96 25.64
N TYR A 754 -18.78 42.91 26.52
CA TYR A 754 -18.98 42.84 27.96
C TYR A 754 -17.85 43.60 28.68
N TYR A 755 -18.14 44.12 29.87
CA TYR A 755 -17.15 44.73 30.74
C TYR A 755 -16.57 43.69 31.68
N LYS A 756 -15.25 43.73 31.89
CA LYS A 756 -14.52 42.83 32.80
C LYS A 756 -13.78 43.62 33.87
N THR A 757 -13.88 43.18 35.12
CA THR A 757 -13.10 43.72 36.25
C THR A 757 -11.76 43.00 36.42
N PRO A 758 -10.79 43.59 37.14
CA PRO A 758 -9.55 42.89 37.51
C PRO A 758 -9.78 41.59 38.29
N ASP A 759 -10.88 41.50 39.03
CA ASP A 759 -11.27 40.33 39.83
C ASP A 759 -11.97 39.23 39.01
N ASN A 760 -12.00 39.34 37.67
CA ASN A 760 -12.69 38.45 36.73
C ASN A 760 -14.22 38.38 36.91
N GLU A 761 -14.84 39.51 37.28
CA GLU A 761 -16.29 39.67 37.15
C GLU A 761 -16.63 40.15 35.73
N TYR A 762 -17.74 39.68 35.19
CA TYR A 762 -18.17 39.93 33.81
C TYR A 762 -19.56 40.54 33.80
N PHE A 763 -19.74 41.62 33.02
CA PHE A 763 -21.00 42.32 32.88
C PHE A 763 -21.32 42.45 31.39
N GLU A 764 -22.31 41.69 30.93
CA GLU A 764 -22.80 41.78 29.55
C GLU A 764 -23.22 43.22 29.22
N ALA A 765 -22.90 43.67 28.01
CA ALA A 765 -23.16 45.03 27.58
C ALA A 765 -24.13 45.08 26.41
N GLU A 766 -25.04 46.06 26.44
CA GLU A 766 -25.88 46.39 25.31
C GLU A 766 -25.08 47.22 24.32
N VAL A 767 -25.18 46.87 23.03
CA VAL A 767 -24.48 47.55 21.93
C VAL A 767 -25.51 48.14 20.96
N ASN A 768 -25.38 49.44 20.72
CA ASN A 768 -26.17 50.17 19.74
C ASN A 768 -25.24 50.81 18.69
N GLN A 769 -25.51 50.55 17.42
CA GLN A 769 -24.70 50.94 16.27
C GLN A 769 -25.60 51.08 15.02
N SER A 770 -25.12 51.78 13.99
CA SER A 770 -25.87 51.97 12.74
C SER A 770 -25.95 50.69 11.91
N SER A 771 -27.12 50.44 11.30
CA SER A 771 -27.33 49.36 10.32
C SER A 771 -27.05 49.79 8.87
N VAL A 772 -26.72 51.06 8.64
CA VAL A 772 -26.51 51.65 7.32
C VAL A 772 -25.14 51.24 6.75
N LYS A 773 -25.09 51.00 5.43
CA LYS A 773 -23.81 50.72 4.75
C LYS A 773 -22.89 51.93 4.86
N THR A 774 -21.68 51.69 5.32
CA THR A 774 -20.67 52.73 5.54
C THR A 774 -19.71 52.77 4.36
N GLY A 775 -19.44 53.96 3.83
CA GLY A 775 -18.46 54.18 2.77
C GLY A 775 -17.01 54.00 3.24
N PRO A 776 -16.03 54.01 2.32
CA PRO A 776 -14.61 54.03 2.66
C PRO A 776 -14.28 55.20 3.60
N ASN A 777 -13.56 54.92 4.70
CA ASN A 777 -13.25 55.89 5.76
C ASN A 777 -14.46 56.51 6.48
N GLY A 778 -15.67 56.01 6.23
CA GLY A 778 -16.86 56.45 6.96
C GLY A 778 -16.77 56.02 8.43
N LYS A 779 -17.24 56.88 9.34
CA LYS A 779 -17.19 56.64 10.77
C LYS A 779 -18.55 56.23 11.30
N ASN A 780 -18.57 55.23 12.16
CA ASN A 780 -19.73 54.85 12.94
C ASN A 780 -19.46 55.13 14.41
N LEU A 781 -20.44 55.72 15.07
CA LEU A 781 -20.49 55.78 16.51
C LEU A 781 -21.20 54.53 17.02
N VAL A 782 -20.47 53.72 17.79
CA VAL A 782 -21.01 52.56 18.49
C VAL A 782 -21.07 52.88 19.97
N THR A 783 -22.25 52.78 20.58
CA THR A 783 -22.45 53.03 22.01
C THR A 783 -22.63 51.70 22.72
N VAL A 784 -21.89 51.51 23.81
CA VAL A 784 -21.83 50.27 24.58
C VAL A 784 -22.04 50.58 26.05
N TRP A 785 -22.96 49.89 26.72
CA TRP A 785 -23.27 50.20 28.11
C TRP A 785 -23.71 48.99 28.93
N SER A 786 -23.52 49.06 30.25
CA SER A 786 -23.97 48.03 31.19
C SER A 786 -24.24 48.60 32.58
N LYS A 787 -25.15 47.96 33.32
CA LYS A 787 -25.44 48.29 34.73
C LYS A 787 -24.44 47.56 35.62
N LEU A 788 -23.80 48.30 36.53
CA LEU A 788 -22.77 47.81 37.43
C LEU A 788 -23.19 47.98 38.90
N PRO A 789 -22.91 47.00 39.77
CA PRO A 789 -23.01 47.18 41.21
C PRO A 789 -22.15 48.35 41.74
N LEU A 790 -22.57 48.96 42.86
CA LEU A 790 -21.87 50.13 43.44
C LEU A 790 -20.43 49.83 43.90
N ASN A 791 -20.12 48.58 44.21
CA ASN A 791 -18.79 48.14 44.65
C ASN A 791 -17.78 47.93 43.51
N VAL A 792 -18.22 47.99 42.24
CA VAL A 792 -17.32 47.82 41.09
C VAL A 792 -16.47 49.07 40.88
N ASN A 793 -15.15 48.90 40.89
CA ASN A 793 -14.22 49.97 40.53
C ASN A 793 -14.20 50.18 39.01
N THR A 794 -14.83 51.26 38.55
CA THR A 794 -14.95 51.56 37.12
C THR A 794 -13.65 52.00 36.46
N SER A 795 -12.65 52.46 37.22
CA SER A 795 -11.39 52.99 36.67
C SER A 795 -10.45 51.92 36.12
N GLN A 796 -10.73 50.63 36.39
CA GLN A 796 -9.91 49.49 35.98
C GLN A 796 -10.68 48.52 35.08
N LEU A 797 -11.80 48.96 34.52
CA LEU A 797 -12.60 48.14 33.61
C LEU A 797 -11.91 47.98 32.25
N VAL A 798 -12.03 46.78 31.71
CA VAL A 798 -11.63 46.45 30.34
C VAL A 798 -12.89 46.06 29.57
N LEU A 799 -13.12 46.72 28.43
CA LEU A 799 -14.19 46.36 27.51
C LEU A 799 -13.72 45.22 26.61
N TYR A 800 -14.33 44.04 26.75
CA TYR A 800 -14.11 42.97 25.81
C TYR A 800 -15.10 43.13 24.68
N VAL A 801 -14.60 43.34 23.46
CA VAL A 801 -15.40 43.63 22.28
C VAL A 801 -14.98 42.70 21.13
N GLY A 802 -15.95 42.09 20.46
CA GLY A 802 -15.73 41.18 19.34
C GLY A 802 -16.83 41.26 18.30
N GLU A 803 -16.67 40.50 17.22
CA GLU A 803 -17.62 40.44 16.11
C GLU A 803 -18.72 39.40 16.41
N GLY A 804 -19.98 39.80 16.35
CA GLY A 804 -21.14 38.95 16.62
C GLY A 804 -21.41 37.94 15.50
N VAL A 805 -21.74 36.70 15.87
CA VAL A 805 -22.07 35.58 14.98
C VAL A 805 -23.53 35.17 15.15
N ALA A 806 -24.23 34.87 14.05
CA ALA A 806 -25.59 34.33 14.06
C ALA A 806 -25.69 33.16 13.08
N GLY A 807 -25.99 31.98 13.60
CA GLY A 807 -25.89 30.73 12.83
C GLY A 807 -24.49 30.52 12.26
N GLU A 808 -24.42 30.03 11.02
CA GLU A 808 -23.15 29.70 10.33
C GLU A 808 -22.44 30.91 9.71
N LYS A 809 -22.95 32.13 9.93
CA LYS A 809 -22.46 33.36 9.29
C LYS A 809 -22.21 34.47 10.30
N LEU A 810 -21.41 35.44 9.87
CA LEU A 810 -21.30 36.70 10.58
C LEU A 810 -22.65 37.42 10.56
N THR A 811 -23.03 38.00 11.69
CA THR A 811 -24.27 38.80 11.76
C THR A 811 -24.19 39.98 10.78
N ASP A 812 -25.17 40.05 9.89
CA ASP A 812 -25.54 41.29 9.22
C ASP A 812 -26.66 41.89 10.07
N GLN A 813 -26.42 43.04 10.68
CA GLN A 813 -27.21 43.51 11.80
C GLN A 813 -28.74 43.55 11.65
N ARG A 814 -29.41 43.18 12.76
CA ARG A 814 -30.82 43.37 13.18
C ARG A 814 -31.89 43.25 12.08
N GLU A 815 -32.20 42.03 11.67
CA GLU A 815 -33.61 41.64 11.61
C GLU A 815 -34.02 41.21 13.04
N GLU A 816 -35.18 41.64 13.54
CA GLU A 816 -35.67 41.38 14.91
C GLU A 816 -35.77 39.88 15.29
N SER A 817 -35.46 38.97 14.36
CA SER A 817 -35.56 37.52 14.47
C SER A 817 -34.21 36.77 14.54
N THR A 818 -33.05 37.44 14.41
CA THR A 818 -31.75 36.74 14.36
C THR A 818 -31.01 36.82 15.70
N GLU A 819 -31.04 35.75 16.49
CA GLU A 819 -30.32 35.63 17.76
C GLU A 819 -28.80 35.56 17.51
N VAL A 820 -28.02 36.41 18.18
CA VAL A 820 -26.55 36.31 18.18
C VAL A 820 -26.18 35.12 19.06
N ILE A 821 -25.40 34.20 18.51
CA ILE A 821 -25.04 32.93 19.18
C ILE A 821 -23.58 32.89 19.63
N GLY A 822 -22.80 33.95 19.36
CA GLY A 822 -21.40 34.00 19.73
C GLY A 822 -20.66 35.27 19.33
N SER A 823 -19.38 35.28 19.70
CA SER A 823 -18.40 36.32 19.40
C SER A 823 -17.10 35.72 18.87
N ILE A 824 -16.54 36.32 17.82
CA ILE A 824 -15.20 35.99 17.32
C ILE A 824 -14.29 37.23 17.36
N ASN A 825 -12.97 37.00 17.22
CA ASN A 825 -11.95 38.05 17.20
C ASN A 825 -12.05 39.04 18.37
N THR A 826 -12.45 38.55 19.55
CA THR A 826 -12.62 39.41 20.72
C THR A 826 -11.27 39.93 21.19
N VAL A 827 -11.23 41.21 21.54
CA VAL A 827 -10.09 41.89 22.15
C VAL A 827 -10.53 42.54 23.46
N GLY A 828 -9.62 42.64 24.43
CA GLY A 828 -9.80 43.43 25.65
C GLY A 828 -9.29 44.84 25.45
N LEU A 829 -10.16 45.82 25.30
CA LEU A 829 -9.84 47.24 25.20
C LEU A 829 -9.86 47.86 26.60
N ALA A 830 -8.69 48.24 27.12
CA ALA A 830 -8.62 49.01 28.35
C ALA A 830 -9.30 50.37 28.14
N LEU A 831 -10.13 50.77 29.09
CA LEU A 831 -10.89 52.02 29.00
C LEU A 831 -10.21 53.13 29.81
N SER A 832 -10.54 54.38 29.51
CA SER A 832 -10.20 55.54 30.36
C SER A 832 -11.46 56.29 30.79
N PRO A 833 -12.30 55.72 31.67
CA PRO A 833 -13.51 56.40 32.11
C PRO A 833 -13.17 57.72 32.79
N ARG A 834 -13.79 58.80 32.32
CA ARG A 834 -13.60 60.14 32.89
C ARG A 834 -14.82 60.51 33.70
N ALA A 835 -14.60 61.07 34.90
CA ALA A 835 -15.66 61.73 35.62
C ALA A 835 -16.12 62.94 34.79
N PHE A 836 -17.39 62.93 34.37
CA PHE A 836 -17.96 64.04 33.63
C PHE A 836 -17.89 65.33 34.47
N GLN A 837 -17.32 66.38 33.90
CA GLN A 837 -17.23 67.69 34.54
C GLN A 837 -18.29 68.60 33.92
N PRO A 838 -19.31 69.03 34.67
CA PRO A 838 -20.33 69.95 34.17
C PRO A 838 -19.70 71.22 33.60
N ALA A 839 -20.17 71.67 32.44
CA ALA A 839 -19.77 72.94 31.87
C ALA A 839 -20.14 74.08 32.82
N THR A 840 -19.20 75.01 33.04
CA THR A 840 -19.37 76.17 33.92
C THR A 840 -20.40 77.18 33.41
N ASN A 841 -20.80 77.06 32.14
CA ASN A 841 -21.88 77.82 31.51
C ASN A 841 -22.51 76.95 30.40
N LEU A 842 -23.64 77.38 29.86
CA LEU A 842 -24.37 76.65 28.82
C LEU A 842 -23.96 77.05 27.40
N GLY A 843 -22.89 77.82 27.24
CA GLY A 843 -22.37 78.25 25.93
C GLY A 843 -21.67 77.14 25.15
N ASN A 844 -21.30 76.03 25.80
CA ASN A 844 -20.70 74.86 25.16
C ASN A 844 -21.08 73.56 25.89
N VAL A 845 -22.19 72.97 25.49
CA VAL A 845 -22.74 71.73 26.07
C VAL A 845 -22.63 70.62 25.03
N GLU A 846 -21.80 69.62 25.31
CA GLU A 846 -21.55 68.49 24.42
C GLU A 846 -22.45 67.31 24.78
N LEU A 847 -23.23 66.83 23.81
CA LEU A 847 -23.99 65.57 23.86
C LEU A 847 -23.77 64.83 22.54
N PHE A 848 -22.58 64.29 22.34
CA PHE A 848 -22.13 63.76 21.06
C PHE A 848 -23.15 62.76 20.44
N PRO A 849 -23.44 62.81 19.12
CA PRO A 849 -22.84 63.67 18.10
C PRO A 849 -23.39 65.11 18.06
N TYR A 850 -24.26 65.50 18.99
CA TYR A 850 -24.79 66.86 19.07
C TYR A 850 -23.93 67.79 19.91
N LYS A 851 -23.99 69.07 19.57
CA LYS A 851 -23.41 70.17 20.34
C LYS A 851 -24.44 71.28 20.48
N LEU A 852 -24.78 71.60 21.71
CA LEU A 852 -25.72 72.65 22.08
C LEU A 852 -24.96 73.84 22.69
N SER A 853 -25.30 75.04 22.25
CA SER A 853 -24.76 76.29 22.79
C SER A 853 -25.92 77.24 23.05
N ILE A 854 -26.22 77.51 24.32
CA ILE A 854 -27.17 78.55 24.72
C ILE A 854 -26.41 79.88 24.73
N THR A 855 -26.73 80.71 23.74
CA THR A 855 -26.07 81.99 23.49
C THR A 855 -26.63 83.12 24.35
N ARG A 856 -27.93 83.07 24.63
CA ARG A 856 -28.65 84.07 25.42
C ARG A 856 -29.88 83.44 26.07
N GLY A 857 -30.23 83.88 27.26
CA GLY A 857 -31.51 83.58 27.90
C GLY A 857 -32.12 84.86 28.44
N GLU A 858 -33.41 85.04 28.23
CA GLU A 858 -34.19 86.18 28.71
C GLU A 858 -35.43 85.63 29.43
N ALA A 859 -35.58 85.96 30.70
CA ALA A 859 -36.79 85.64 31.45
C ALA A 859 -37.58 86.93 31.67
N ARG A 860 -38.83 87.00 31.19
CA ARG A 860 -39.67 88.21 31.28
C ARG A 860 -40.79 88.00 32.28
N LEU A 861 -40.89 88.90 33.24
CA LEU A 861 -41.96 88.97 34.23
C LEU A 861 -42.70 90.30 34.06
N SER A 862 -43.97 90.25 33.66
CA SER A 862 -44.79 91.47 33.60
C SER A 862 -45.41 91.75 34.97
N GLU A 863 -45.50 93.02 35.34
CA GLU A 863 -46.11 93.47 36.59
C GLU A 863 -47.51 92.87 36.83
N GLY A 864 -47.73 92.33 38.03
CA GLY A 864 -49.01 91.75 38.46
C GLY A 864 -49.33 90.35 37.91
N LYS A 865 -48.44 89.71 37.13
CA LYS A 865 -48.62 88.35 36.60
C LYS A 865 -47.88 87.29 37.41
N ASP A 866 -48.46 86.08 37.42
CA ASP A 866 -47.88 84.84 38.00
C ASP A 866 -47.09 84.01 36.99
N THR A 867 -46.86 84.56 35.79
CA THR A 867 -46.22 83.85 34.69
C THR A 867 -44.85 84.46 34.38
N LEU A 868 -43.82 83.63 34.41
CA LEU A 868 -42.47 83.97 34.01
C LEU A 868 -42.16 83.30 32.68
N ASN A 869 -42.07 84.09 31.60
CA ASN A 869 -41.79 83.59 30.26
C ASN A 869 -40.28 83.59 30.02
N THR A 870 -39.68 82.40 29.96
CA THR A 870 -38.25 82.24 29.71
C THR A 870 -38.03 81.85 28.26
N ALA A 871 -37.30 82.67 27.51
CA ALA A 871 -36.86 82.39 26.15
C ALA A 871 -35.34 82.17 26.13
N ILE A 872 -34.91 81.03 25.60
CA ILE A 872 -33.50 80.74 25.36
C ILE A 872 -33.19 80.81 23.86
N HIS A 873 -32.07 81.42 23.51
CA HIS A 873 -31.52 81.44 22.17
C HIS A 873 -30.34 80.48 22.10
N TYR A 874 -30.39 79.54 21.16
CA TYR A 874 -29.41 78.46 21.07
C TYR A 874 -28.91 78.21 19.64
N ASN A 875 -27.73 77.62 19.58
CA ASN A 875 -27.18 76.96 18.40
C ASN A 875 -27.15 75.46 18.68
N LEU A 876 -27.72 74.65 17.78
CA LEU A 876 -27.64 73.20 17.82
C LEU A 876 -27.03 72.70 16.52
N SER A 877 -25.96 71.92 16.62
CA SER A 877 -25.32 71.26 15.48
C SER A 877 -25.15 69.77 15.76
N ARG A 878 -25.25 68.94 14.72
CA ARG A 878 -24.92 67.50 14.75
C ARG A 878 -23.66 67.27 13.92
N ASN A 879 -22.71 66.49 14.43
CA ASN A 879 -21.59 66.02 13.64
C ASN A 879 -22.07 64.98 12.62
N GLY A 880 -22.06 65.34 11.33
CA GLY A 880 -22.50 64.49 10.22
C GLY A 880 -21.47 63.47 9.76
N ASP A 881 -20.23 63.52 10.26
CA ASP A 881 -19.18 62.57 9.89
C ASP A 881 -19.42 61.17 10.47
N TYR A 882 -20.32 61.07 11.45
CA TYR A 882 -20.66 59.83 12.15
C TYR A 882 -22.05 59.35 11.78
N GLU A 883 -22.09 58.14 11.25
CA GLU A 883 -23.29 57.31 11.25
C GLU A 883 -23.53 56.82 12.67
N THR A 884 -24.77 56.90 13.15
CA THR A 884 -25.13 56.50 14.51
C THR A 884 -26.32 55.55 14.48
N GLY A 885 -26.43 54.69 15.50
CA GLY A 885 -27.68 53.98 15.75
C GLY A 885 -28.78 54.91 16.25
N GLU A 886 -29.83 54.34 16.85
CA GLU A 886 -30.89 55.10 17.50
C GLU A 886 -30.31 55.97 18.62
N TYR A 887 -30.69 57.25 18.67
CA TYR A 887 -30.18 58.17 19.69
C TYR A 887 -31.03 58.07 20.95
N GLU A 888 -30.55 57.35 21.95
CA GLU A 888 -31.28 57.03 23.19
C GLU A 888 -31.18 58.10 24.29
N HIS A 889 -30.31 59.09 24.12
CA HIS A 889 -30.10 60.16 25.09
C HIS A 889 -31.22 61.21 25.04
N LYS A 890 -31.63 61.69 26.22
CA LYS A 890 -32.64 62.75 26.36
C LYS A 890 -32.03 63.96 27.06
N LEU A 891 -32.27 65.16 26.52
CA LEU A 891 -31.86 66.39 27.20
C LEU A 891 -32.96 66.81 28.19
N ILE A 892 -32.64 66.86 29.48
CA ILE A 892 -33.54 67.40 30.51
C ILE A 892 -33.11 68.81 30.86
N MET A 893 -34.01 69.76 30.66
CA MET A 893 -33.86 71.13 31.09
C MET A 893 -34.58 71.34 32.41
N GLU A 894 -33.82 71.55 33.47
CA GLU A 894 -34.34 71.96 34.77
C GLU A 894 -34.19 73.47 34.90
N MET A 895 -35.29 74.17 35.15
CA MET A 895 -35.27 75.61 35.43
C MET A 895 -35.67 75.85 36.86
N ILE A 896 -34.88 76.66 37.53
CA ILE A 896 -35.08 77.03 38.93
C ILE A 896 -35.36 78.52 38.94
N ASP A 897 -36.57 78.86 39.35
CA ASP A 897 -37.03 80.24 39.45
C ASP A 897 -36.38 80.96 40.65
N PRO A 898 -36.56 82.29 40.79
CA PRO A 898 -35.97 83.05 41.91
C PRO A 898 -36.46 82.62 43.30
N THR A 899 -37.61 81.94 43.38
CA THR A 899 -38.15 81.41 44.64
C THR A 899 -37.50 80.08 45.04
N GLY A 900 -36.71 79.50 44.13
CA GLY A 900 -36.08 78.20 44.29
C GLY A 900 -36.94 77.03 43.81
N GLN A 901 -38.11 77.29 43.20
CA GLN A 901 -38.95 76.24 42.66
C GLN A 901 -38.38 75.73 41.33
N SER A 902 -38.26 74.41 41.21
CA SER A 902 -37.73 73.75 40.03
C SER A 902 -38.85 73.24 39.11
N THR A 903 -38.70 73.44 37.80
CA THR A 903 -39.56 72.88 36.75
C THR A 903 -38.69 72.18 35.71
N GLU A 904 -39.00 70.92 35.42
CA GLU A 904 -38.26 70.12 34.44
C GLU A 904 -39.01 70.00 33.11
N LYS A 905 -38.25 69.98 32.02
CA LYS A 905 -38.74 69.68 30.68
C LYS A 905 -37.79 68.75 29.94
N THR A 906 -38.28 67.61 29.51
CA THR A 906 -37.59 66.75 28.54
C THR A 906 -37.66 67.39 27.16
N LEU A 907 -36.51 67.55 26.53
CA LEU A 907 -36.31 68.13 25.20
C LEU A 907 -35.67 67.08 24.29
N THR A 908 -36.33 66.82 23.17
CA THR A 908 -35.83 65.92 22.13
C THR A 908 -35.00 66.71 21.12
N LEU A 909 -33.73 66.36 20.96
CA LEU A 909 -32.83 66.99 19.99
C LEU A 909 -33.23 66.60 18.56
N GLY A 910 -33.33 67.58 17.67
CA GLY A 910 -33.79 67.41 16.29
C GLY A 910 -35.28 67.69 16.07
N THR A 911 -36.12 67.58 17.11
CA THR A 911 -37.57 67.84 17.03
C THR A 911 -37.98 69.04 17.90
N ASP A 912 -37.89 68.94 19.23
CA ASP A 912 -38.20 70.04 20.15
C ASP A 912 -37.16 71.16 20.03
N LEU A 913 -35.88 70.78 20.01
CA LEU A 913 -34.78 71.67 19.64
C LEU A 913 -34.32 71.34 18.21
N THR A 914 -34.60 72.22 17.26
CA THR A 914 -34.24 72.01 15.85
C THR A 914 -32.78 72.41 15.56
N ILE A 915 -32.11 71.66 14.68
CA ILE A 915 -30.74 71.97 14.26
C ILE A 915 -30.70 73.34 13.56
N GLY A 916 -29.69 74.16 13.90
CA GLY A 916 -29.48 75.47 13.31
C GLY A 916 -28.83 76.47 14.26
N SER A 917 -28.60 77.68 13.77
CA SER A 917 -28.05 78.79 14.54
C SER A 917 -29.13 79.80 14.92
N ASN A 918 -28.99 80.41 16.10
CA ASN A 918 -29.86 81.45 16.67
C ASN A 918 -31.34 81.05 16.71
N LYS A 919 -31.63 79.78 17.02
CA LYS A 919 -32.98 79.28 17.28
C LYS A 919 -33.44 79.75 18.65
N SER A 920 -34.75 79.82 18.86
CA SER A 920 -35.33 80.17 20.16
C SER A 920 -36.25 79.05 20.67
N TYR A 921 -36.19 78.78 21.97
CA TYR A 921 -37.14 77.91 22.67
C TYR A 921 -37.73 78.69 23.84
N THR A 922 -39.06 78.68 23.96
CA THR A 922 -39.78 79.44 24.99
C THR A 922 -40.51 78.48 25.91
N ILE A 923 -40.45 78.77 27.20
CA ILE A 923 -41.12 78.01 28.24
C ILE A 923 -41.69 78.96 29.29
N THR A 924 -42.90 78.67 29.75
CA THR A 924 -43.63 79.49 30.73
C THR A 924 -43.64 78.77 32.07
N LEU A 925 -43.16 79.46 33.10
CA LEU A 925 -43.19 79.03 34.49
C LEU A 925 -44.36 79.73 35.19
N ASN A 926 -45.14 78.99 35.98
CA ASN A 926 -46.29 79.51 36.72
C ASN A 926 -46.01 79.42 38.23
N ASN A 927 -45.96 80.54 38.93
CA ASN A 927 -45.75 80.61 40.38
C ASN A 927 -46.26 81.95 40.96
N ASP A 928 -46.40 82.08 42.29
CA ASP A 928 -46.84 83.33 42.95
C ASP A 928 -45.71 84.39 42.96
N PHE A 929 -45.47 84.99 41.80
CA PHE A 929 -44.45 86.02 41.61
C PHE A 929 -44.92 87.43 42.06
N ARG A 930 -46.21 87.60 42.42
CA ARG A 930 -46.86 88.90 42.69
C ARG A 930 -46.31 89.68 43.88
N LYS A 931 -45.63 89.02 44.83
CA LYS A 931 -45.24 89.65 46.10
C LYS A 931 -43.74 89.83 46.33
N ASN A 932 -42.86 89.13 45.60
CA ASN A 932 -41.49 88.88 46.08
C ASN A 932 -40.36 88.90 45.03
N VAL A 933 -40.59 89.36 43.79
CA VAL A 933 -39.53 89.36 42.76
C VAL A 933 -39.33 90.75 42.15
N SER A 934 -38.48 91.58 42.78
CA SER A 934 -37.99 92.86 42.22
C SER A 934 -36.62 92.72 41.51
N GLY A 935 -36.05 91.52 41.50
CA GLY A 935 -34.77 91.17 40.87
C GLY A 935 -34.40 89.70 41.09
N GLY A 936 -33.45 89.17 40.32
CA GLY A 936 -33.03 87.77 40.37
C GLY A 936 -32.73 87.18 38.98
N GLY A 937 -32.50 85.87 38.93
CA GLY A 937 -32.28 85.17 37.68
C GLY A 937 -32.90 83.77 37.68
N VAL A 938 -33.23 83.27 36.50
CA VAL A 938 -33.63 81.87 36.30
C VAL A 938 -32.36 81.06 36.11
N ARG A 939 -32.10 80.10 37.00
CA ARG A 939 -31.00 79.15 36.81
C ARG A 939 -31.48 77.99 35.95
N ILE A 940 -30.78 77.73 34.86
CA ILE A 940 -31.03 76.58 33.99
C ILE A 940 -29.92 75.57 34.24
N ASN A 941 -30.30 74.34 34.59
CA ASN A 941 -29.43 73.18 34.58
C ASN A 941 -29.82 72.30 33.39
N LEU A 942 -28.83 71.84 32.64
CA LEU A 942 -29.04 70.85 31.59
C LEU A 942 -28.49 69.52 32.08
N TYR A 943 -29.29 68.47 31.97
CA TYR A 943 -28.89 67.10 32.24
C TYR A 943 -29.01 66.27 30.98
N ASP A 944 -28.09 65.34 30.79
CA ASP A 944 -28.28 64.20 29.91
C ASP A 944 -28.94 63.08 30.70
N GLU A 945 -30.04 62.54 30.19
CA GLU A 945 -30.70 61.37 30.72
C GLU A 945 -30.53 60.18 29.78
N PHE A 946 -29.88 59.13 30.28
CA PHE A 946 -29.63 57.88 29.56
C PHE A 946 -30.10 56.70 30.41
N GLN A 947 -30.95 55.85 29.85
CA GLN A 947 -31.50 54.67 30.55
C GLN A 947 -32.08 54.99 31.95
N GLY A 948 -32.73 56.15 32.07
CA GLY A 948 -33.35 56.65 33.31
C GLY A 948 -32.38 57.28 34.33
N ARG A 949 -31.10 57.46 33.97
CA ARG A 949 -30.06 58.04 34.85
C ARG A 949 -29.60 59.37 34.31
N ARG A 950 -29.32 60.31 35.21
CA ARG A 950 -29.01 61.70 34.85
C ARG A 950 -27.57 62.07 35.13
N MET A 951 -27.00 62.87 34.23
CA MET A 951 -25.69 63.46 34.35
C MET A 951 -25.79 64.95 34.09
N LEU A 952 -25.35 65.78 35.04
CA LEU A 952 -25.39 67.25 34.88
C LEU A 952 -24.37 67.67 33.81
N LEU A 953 -24.86 68.26 32.73
CA LEU A 953 -24.06 68.72 31.61
C LEU A 953 -23.51 70.12 31.82
N GLY A 954 -24.26 70.98 32.51
CA GLY A 954 -23.86 72.35 32.81
C GLY A 954 -24.98 73.15 33.47
N SER A 955 -24.62 74.32 34.00
CA SER A 955 -25.56 75.23 34.67
C SER A 955 -25.26 76.68 34.32
N GLN A 956 -26.30 77.50 34.15
CA GLN A 956 -26.16 78.95 33.95
C GLN A 956 -27.40 79.71 34.45
N SER A 957 -27.17 80.85 35.10
CA SER A 957 -28.23 81.77 35.50
C SER A 957 -28.42 82.87 34.46
N PHE A 958 -29.67 83.13 34.08
CA PHE A 958 -30.07 84.20 33.17
C PHE A 958 -30.87 85.26 33.92
N PRO A 959 -30.63 86.56 33.66
CA PRO A 959 -31.33 87.62 34.38
C PRO A 959 -32.82 87.67 34.03
N ILE A 960 -33.62 88.13 35.00
CA ILE A 960 -35.03 88.46 34.77
C ILE A 960 -35.13 89.93 34.35
N ILE A 961 -35.89 90.17 33.29
CA ILE A 961 -36.31 91.49 32.83
C ILE A 961 -37.72 91.73 33.35
N TYR A 962 -37.86 92.70 34.23
CA TYR A 962 -39.16 93.13 34.74
C TYR A 962 -39.80 94.15 33.79
N GLU A 963 -41.01 93.87 33.33
CA GLU A 963 -41.78 94.77 32.46
C GLU A 963 -42.85 95.48 33.32
N GLU A 964 -42.58 96.73 33.69
CA GLU A 964 -43.56 97.62 34.32
C GLU A 964 -44.72 97.90 33.37
N ASN A 965 -45.93 97.94 33.92
CA ASN A 965 -47.13 98.21 33.16
C ASN A 965 -47.14 99.70 32.77
N GLN A 966 -46.92 100.04 31.50
CA GLN A 966 -46.88 101.44 31.01
C GLN A 966 -48.22 102.21 31.14
N GLY A 967 -49.24 101.65 31.79
CA GLY A 967 -50.49 102.35 32.13
C GLY A 967 -50.40 103.36 33.29
N ASN A 968 -49.26 103.48 33.97
CA ASN A 968 -49.09 104.32 35.17
C ASN A 968 -47.94 105.35 35.08
N LYS A 969 -47.62 105.88 33.89
CA LYS A 969 -46.83 107.12 33.82
C LYS A 969 -47.76 108.32 33.94
N SER A 970 -47.78 108.95 35.12
CA SER A 970 -48.27 110.32 35.25
C SER A 970 -47.30 111.27 34.55
N ASP A 971 -47.77 112.02 33.56
CA ASP A 971 -47.09 113.21 33.07
C ASP A 971 -46.97 114.22 34.23
N SER A 972 -45.73 114.59 34.55
CA SER A 972 -45.42 115.83 35.26
C SER A 972 -44.16 116.44 34.64
N ASP A 973 -44.38 117.33 33.68
CA ASP A 973 -43.85 118.70 33.72
C ASP A 973 -45.02 119.66 33.46
#